data_AF-A0A4W4DP33-F1
#
_entry.id   AF-A0A4W4DP33-F1
#
_cell.length_a   1.000
_cell.length_b   1.000
_cell.length_c   1.000
_cell.angle_alpha   90.00
_cell.angle_beta   90.00
_cell.angle_gamma   90.00
#
_symmetry.space_group_name_H-M   'P 1'
#
loop_
_entity.id
_entity.type
_entity.pdbx_description
1 polymer ?
#
loop_
_entity_poly.entity_id
_entity_poly.type
_entity_poly.pdbx_seq_one_letter_code
_entity_poly.pdbx_strand_id
1 'polypeptide(L)'
;QYCISGFYRVGGILFGGNCLQCECNDHATECDINGVCQGCSHNTTGPHCDQCLPGYYGDPTEGTGEDCQRCACPLTLASNNFSPTCSVQGPGEVTCDQCEQGYTGAQCERCANGYYGNPTVPGQRCSVCECNGNVDPLEVGHCDGVTGECVKCVGHTAGRHCEHCQDGFYGDAIAAKNCQGACQCNRSGSVSEACDEDGQCHCTTGVAGDKCDHCKHGYYNFSDSGCTCKMSLCSFLMRMCDCAYTYGNCNAKTGMCICPPHTTGEKCELCEANHWHQDGVTGCKPCECSVPGSNSSQCDLLSGQCMCRPQFASQKCDRCAVGFRKFPECTACKCDINGTREEFCDEDMGVCGCEDHGHCVCKDNVGGNECNECKSGTFGLWGPNPAGCSPCFCFGVSSVCEELSGLVRVAITLGPGTELLHVVSQSDPQGTLEGVYHSEGGVLLDVAQLQSASMFPGPYYWRLPQRFQGSKLLSYGGELSYTVAFSALDGSGLSNHEPQVLMRGGHLRKLVIYTNMPAPENGVRTTQRIPLTEHKWKYFNAVSEKAVSRADFMAILSNVEYIIIKASYGTDLQQSRSVSQLSLCVCECAPGYYRQPVSELSMRGMNRPLIQPCVPCRCNNHSLACDLDTGECLGCQHNTAGKQCHLCAPGYYGRVTGSIRDCSLCACPLQSNSFSPTCVLEGVGDYRCNACNPGYEGRYCERCSLGYYGNPSEPGGKCQVCQCSETGSLHEVCDAQTGKCVCKPGFTGHLCDQCADRHVLTNNQCVCDYIHNCLLTFFKRL
;
A
#
# COMPACT_ATOMS: atom_id res chain seq x y z
N GLN A 1 -15.82 -40.95 -139.71
CA GLN A 1 -14.68 -40.01 -139.60
C GLN A 1 -15.08 -38.94 -138.60
N TYR A 2 -14.36 -38.78 -137.48
CA TYR A 2 -14.61 -37.71 -136.49
C TYR A 2 -13.64 -36.55 -136.73
N CYS A 3 -14.02 -35.33 -136.36
CA CYS A 3 -13.08 -34.20 -136.36
C CYS A 3 -12.02 -34.44 -135.29
N ILE A 4 -10.79 -33.98 -135.53
CA ILE A 4 -9.71 -34.05 -134.53
C ILE A 4 -10.02 -33.11 -133.36
N SER A 5 -9.41 -33.34 -132.19
CA SER A 5 -9.60 -32.47 -131.02
C SER A 5 -9.31 -31.00 -131.35
N GLY A 6 -10.11 -30.10 -130.78
CA GLY A 6 -10.10 -28.65 -131.08
C GLY A 6 -10.91 -28.23 -132.31
N PHE A 7 -11.64 -29.15 -132.95
CA PHE A 7 -12.51 -28.85 -134.10
C PHE A 7 -13.90 -29.46 -133.94
N TYR A 8 -14.95 -28.71 -134.29
CA TYR A 8 -16.33 -29.17 -134.33
C TYR A 8 -16.84 -29.28 -135.78
N ARG A 9 -17.87 -30.09 -135.99
CA ARG A 9 -18.36 -30.44 -137.34
C ARG A 9 -19.51 -29.53 -137.75
N VAL A 10 -19.40 -28.85 -138.88
CA VAL A 10 -20.41 -27.85 -139.31
C VAL A 10 -21.41 -28.48 -140.28
N GLY A 11 -22.70 -28.26 -140.03
CA GLY A 11 -23.79 -28.57 -140.96
C GLY A 11 -24.36 -30.00 -140.92
N GLY A 12 -24.02 -30.83 -139.92
CA GLY A 12 -24.74 -32.08 -139.64
C GLY A 12 -24.64 -33.23 -140.67
N ILE A 13 -23.80 -33.10 -141.71
CA ILE A 13 -23.63 -34.13 -142.75
C ILE A 13 -22.62 -35.20 -142.31
N LEU A 14 -23.07 -36.47 -142.24
CA LEU A 14 -22.31 -37.61 -141.67
C LEU A 14 -21.14 -38.12 -142.52
N PHE A 15 -21.06 -37.79 -143.81
CA PHE A 15 -19.97 -38.20 -144.69
C PHE A 15 -19.51 -37.03 -145.57
N GLY A 16 -18.23 -36.65 -145.48
CA GLY A 16 -17.60 -35.60 -146.30
C GLY A 16 -17.74 -34.14 -145.82
N GLY A 17 -18.31 -33.88 -144.62
CA GLY A 17 -18.47 -32.51 -144.09
C GLY A 17 -17.19 -31.89 -143.52
N ASN A 18 -17.12 -30.55 -143.55
CA ASN A 18 -15.99 -29.74 -143.07
C ASN A 18 -15.94 -29.64 -141.53
N CYS A 19 -14.74 -29.68 -140.97
CA CYS A 19 -14.49 -29.43 -139.54
C CYS A 19 -13.94 -28.00 -139.38
N LEU A 20 -14.53 -27.19 -138.49
CA LEU A 20 -14.04 -25.85 -138.13
C LEU A 20 -13.43 -25.87 -136.73
N GLN A 21 -12.45 -25.01 -136.49
CA GLN A 21 -11.76 -24.92 -135.20
C GLN A 21 -12.69 -24.33 -134.13
N CYS A 22 -12.53 -24.74 -132.87
CA CYS A 22 -13.19 -24.12 -131.74
C CYS A 22 -12.70 -22.67 -131.57
N GLU A 23 -13.62 -21.72 -131.54
CA GLU A 23 -13.33 -20.30 -131.33
C GLU A 23 -13.60 -19.95 -129.86
N CYS A 24 -12.57 -20.10 -129.03
CA CYS A 24 -12.64 -19.93 -127.57
C CYS A 24 -11.67 -18.86 -127.04
N ASN A 25 -11.27 -17.93 -127.92
CA ASN A 25 -10.27 -16.88 -127.64
C ASN A 25 -9.04 -17.43 -126.91
N ASP A 26 -8.51 -18.60 -127.32
CA ASP A 26 -7.37 -19.28 -126.68
C ASP A 26 -7.50 -19.59 -125.16
N HIS A 27 -8.68 -19.40 -124.57
CA HIS A 27 -8.98 -19.71 -123.16
C HIS A 27 -9.53 -21.12 -122.94
N ALA A 28 -9.89 -21.82 -124.00
CA ALA A 28 -10.19 -23.25 -123.99
C ALA A 28 -9.75 -23.88 -125.32
N THR A 29 -9.26 -25.12 -125.26
CA THR A 29 -8.83 -25.85 -126.46
C THR A 29 -9.89 -26.81 -127.00
N GLU A 30 -10.96 -27.06 -126.23
CA GLU A 30 -12.04 -27.98 -126.60
C GLU A 30 -13.40 -27.27 -126.55
N CYS A 31 -14.26 -27.62 -127.51
CA CYS A 31 -15.64 -27.15 -127.58
C CYS A 31 -16.59 -28.31 -127.87
N ASP A 32 -17.85 -28.13 -127.50
CA ASP A 32 -18.90 -29.12 -127.73
C ASP A 32 -19.30 -29.20 -129.22
N ILE A 33 -20.28 -30.06 -129.52
CA ILE A 33 -20.76 -30.26 -130.90
C ILE A 33 -21.38 -29.01 -131.55
N ASN A 34 -21.75 -27.99 -130.75
CA ASN A 34 -22.32 -26.74 -131.20
C ASN A 34 -21.28 -25.61 -131.26
N GLY A 35 -20.02 -25.87 -130.87
CA GLY A 35 -18.96 -24.87 -130.82
C GLY A 35 -18.87 -24.11 -129.50
N VAL A 36 -19.54 -24.56 -128.42
CA VAL A 36 -19.46 -23.92 -127.09
C VAL A 36 -18.25 -24.44 -126.33
N CYS A 37 -17.44 -23.52 -125.82
CA CYS A 37 -16.17 -23.82 -125.18
C CYS A 37 -16.34 -24.53 -123.83
N GLN A 38 -15.56 -25.58 -123.60
CA GLN A 38 -15.61 -26.35 -122.36
C GLN A 38 -14.36 -26.09 -121.51
N GLY A 39 -14.58 -25.73 -120.25
CA GLY A 39 -13.49 -25.52 -119.28
C GLY A 39 -12.67 -24.27 -119.56
N CYS A 40 -13.33 -23.11 -119.67
CA CYS A 40 -12.66 -21.80 -119.78
C CYS A 40 -11.60 -21.61 -118.69
N SER A 41 -10.38 -21.29 -119.13
CA SER A 41 -9.22 -20.98 -118.28
C SER A 41 -8.99 -19.47 -118.22
N HIS A 42 -7.90 -19.01 -117.61
CA HIS A 42 -7.55 -17.58 -117.50
C HIS A 42 -8.63 -16.70 -116.85
N ASN A 43 -9.38 -17.26 -115.89
CA ASN A 43 -10.48 -16.60 -115.17
C ASN A 43 -11.62 -16.08 -116.08
N THR A 44 -11.80 -16.71 -117.24
CA THR A 44 -12.87 -16.41 -118.18
C THR A 44 -14.08 -17.34 -118.01
N THR A 45 -15.22 -16.93 -118.53
CA THR A 45 -16.51 -17.61 -118.51
C THR A 45 -17.32 -17.16 -119.73
N GLY A 46 -18.53 -17.68 -119.88
CA GLY A 46 -19.35 -17.48 -121.07
C GLY A 46 -19.15 -18.58 -122.13
N PRO A 47 -20.04 -18.64 -123.13
CA PRO A 47 -20.08 -19.73 -124.11
C PRO A 47 -18.85 -19.79 -125.02
N HIS A 48 -18.15 -18.66 -125.20
CA HIS A 48 -16.91 -18.57 -125.98
C HIS A 48 -15.71 -18.15 -125.13
N CYS A 49 -15.81 -18.30 -123.80
CA CYS A 49 -14.85 -17.78 -122.84
C CYS A 49 -14.61 -16.27 -123.02
N ASP A 50 -15.68 -15.54 -123.34
CA ASP A 50 -15.72 -14.14 -123.76
C ASP A 50 -16.11 -13.16 -122.63
N GLN A 51 -16.18 -13.62 -121.38
CA GLN A 51 -16.48 -12.81 -120.20
C GLN A 51 -15.53 -13.14 -119.04
N CYS A 52 -15.22 -12.19 -118.17
CA CYS A 52 -14.47 -12.50 -116.94
C CYS A 52 -15.39 -13.08 -115.85
N LEU A 53 -14.85 -13.95 -114.99
CA LEU A 53 -15.54 -14.42 -113.79
C LEU A 53 -15.85 -13.26 -112.82
N PRO A 54 -16.93 -13.34 -112.01
CA PRO A 54 -17.21 -12.34 -110.98
C PRO A 54 -16.01 -12.12 -110.05
N GLY A 55 -15.66 -10.86 -109.77
CA GLY A 55 -14.45 -10.49 -109.01
C GLY A 55 -13.18 -10.38 -109.87
N TYR A 56 -13.30 -10.54 -111.20
CA TYR A 56 -12.26 -10.30 -112.18
C TYR A 56 -12.74 -9.31 -113.26
N TYR A 57 -11.83 -8.52 -113.81
CA TYR A 57 -12.09 -7.51 -114.84
C TYR A 57 -11.03 -7.54 -115.94
N GLY A 58 -11.39 -7.12 -117.15
CA GLY A 58 -10.50 -7.04 -118.30
C GLY A 58 -11.21 -7.43 -119.60
N ASP A 59 -10.44 -7.69 -120.66
CA ASP A 59 -10.96 -8.03 -121.99
C ASP A 59 -10.50 -9.45 -122.40
N PRO A 60 -11.38 -10.46 -122.32
CA PRO A 60 -11.11 -11.87 -122.59
C PRO A 60 -11.11 -12.25 -124.09
N THR A 61 -11.00 -11.28 -124.99
CA THR A 61 -10.98 -11.54 -126.44
C THR A 61 -9.58 -11.56 -127.05
N GLU A 62 -8.56 -11.15 -126.29
CA GLU A 62 -7.17 -11.06 -126.74
C GLU A 62 -6.42 -12.42 -126.69
N GLY A 63 -6.92 -13.36 -125.89
CA GLY A 63 -6.46 -14.74 -125.80
C GLY A 63 -5.20 -14.97 -124.96
N THR A 64 -4.97 -14.13 -123.95
CA THR A 64 -3.80 -14.23 -123.06
C THR A 64 -4.16 -14.65 -121.63
N GLY A 65 -3.16 -15.09 -120.86
CA GLY A 65 -3.36 -15.47 -119.46
C GLY A 65 -3.81 -14.33 -118.54
N GLU A 66 -3.62 -13.07 -118.96
CA GLU A 66 -3.79 -11.86 -118.15
C GLU A 66 -5.05 -11.06 -118.51
N ASP A 67 -5.90 -11.62 -119.37
CA ASP A 67 -7.07 -10.96 -119.92
C ASP A 67 -8.13 -10.65 -118.86
N CYS A 68 -8.18 -11.44 -117.79
CA CYS A 68 -9.07 -11.23 -116.64
C CYS A 68 -8.28 -11.16 -115.33
N GLN A 69 -8.14 -9.95 -114.78
CA GLN A 69 -7.39 -9.64 -113.57
C GLN A 69 -8.31 -9.48 -112.35
N ARG A 70 -7.86 -9.92 -111.18
CA ARG A 70 -8.65 -9.81 -109.94
C ARG A 70 -8.86 -8.35 -109.52
N CYS A 71 -10.07 -8.01 -109.11
CA CYS A 71 -10.38 -6.69 -108.53
C CYS A 71 -9.52 -6.39 -107.29
N ALA A 72 -8.96 -5.18 -107.20
CA ALA A 72 -8.23 -4.68 -106.04
C ALA A 72 -9.15 -3.79 -105.20
N CYS A 73 -9.68 -4.30 -104.08
CA CYS A 73 -10.68 -3.60 -103.27
C CYS A 73 -10.30 -3.57 -101.78
N PRO A 74 -9.26 -2.84 -101.34
CA PRO A 74 -8.34 -2.00 -102.12
C PRO A 74 -7.09 -2.73 -102.62
N LEU A 75 -6.79 -3.92 -102.09
CA LEU A 75 -5.65 -4.74 -102.52
C LEU A 75 -6.14 -6.03 -103.20
N THR A 76 -5.31 -6.62 -104.05
CA THR A 76 -5.55 -7.96 -104.63
C THR A 76 -5.33 -9.10 -103.62
N LEU A 77 -4.72 -8.78 -102.47
CA LEU A 77 -4.45 -9.69 -101.38
C LEU A 77 -5.76 -10.04 -100.63
N ALA A 78 -6.03 -11.33 -100.44
CA ALA A 78 -7.29 -11.79 -99.82
C ALA A 78 -7.54 -11.23 -98.40
N SER A 79 -6.50 -10.84 -97.66
CA SER A 79 -6.64 -10.22 -96.34
C SER A 79 -7.25 -8.82 -96.36
N ASN A 80 -7.13 -8.13 -97.51
CA ASN A 80 -7.44 -6.71 -97.71
C ASN A 80 -8.26 -6.49 -98.99
N ASN A 81 -9.03 -7.50 -99.38
CA ASN A 81 -10.01 -7.40 -100.43
C ASN A 81 -11.38 -7.49 -99.76
N PHE A 82 -12.00 -6.33 -99.56
CA PHE A 82 -13.22 -6.12 -98.79
C PHE A 82 -14.45 -5.92 -99.70
N SER A 83 -14.39 -6.34 -100.97
CA SER A 83 -15.54 -6.41 -101.87
C SER A 83 -15.46 -7.65 -102.77
N PRO A 84 -16.51 -8.47 -102.85
CA PRO A 84 -16.51 -9.67 -103.70
C PRO A 84 -16.63 -9.36 -105.20
N THR A 85 -17.13 -8.18 -105.56
CA THR A 85 -17.40 -7.75 -106.93
C THR A 85 -16.81 -6.36 -107.21
N CYS A 86 -16.58 -6.07 -108.49
CA CYS A 86 -16.18 -4.75 -108.94
C CYS A 86 -16.67 -4.46 -110.37
N SER A 87 -16.72 -3.18 -110.72
CA SER A 87 -17.04 -2.68 -112.06
C SER A 87 -15.96 -1.70 -112.54
N VAL A 88 -15.75 -1.63 -113.85
CA VAL A 88 -14.76 -0.75 -114.47
C VAL A 88 -15.48 0.48 -115.02
N GLN A 89 -15.12 1.68 -114.56
CA GLN A 89 -15.71 2.95 -115.03
C GLN A 89 -14.80 3.70 -116.03
N GLY A 90 -13.55 3.25 -116.20
CA GLY A 90 -12.58 3.77 -117.17
C GLY A 90 -11.37 2.82 -117.31
N PRO A 91 -10.44 3.04 -118.26
CA PRO A 91 -9.29 2.16 -118.45
C PRO A 91 -8.43 2.07 -117.17
N GLY A 92 -8.50 0.93 -116.49
CA GLY A 92 -7.76 0.63 -115.25
C GLY A 92 -8.40 1.13 -113.95
N GLU A 93 -9.57 1.79 -113.98
CA GLU A 93 -10.23 2.33 -112.79
C GLU A 93 -11.33 1.37 -112.29
N VAL A 94 -10.98 0.62 -111.24
CA VAL A 94 -11.86 -0.37 -110.61
C VAL A 94 -12.65 0.28 -109.47
N THR A 95 -13.98 0.22 -109.56
CA THR A 95 -14.92 0.62 -108.51
C THR A 95 -15.57 -0.62 -107.91
N CYS A 96 -15.39 -0.78 -106.60
CA CYS A 96 -15.91 -1.89 -105.82
C CYS A 96 -17.32 -1.52 -105.34
N ASP A 97 -18.31 -2.35 -105.65
CA ASP A 97 -19.73 -2.04 -105.48
C ASP A 97 -20.33 -2.63 -104.20
N GLN A 98 -19.60 -3.47 -103.48
CA GLN A 98 -20.07 -4.17 -102.26
C GLN A 98 -19.02 -4.17 -101.15
N CYS A 99 -18.63 -3.00 -100.64
CA CYS A 99 -17.72 -2.91 -99.49
C CYS A 99 -18.30 -3.56 -98.22
N GLU A 100 -17.47 -4.34 -97.51
CA GLU A 100 -17.78 -4.90 -96.20
C GLU A 100 -18.15 -3.81 -95.18
N GLN A 101 -18.92 -4.19 -94.14
CA GLN A 101 -19.33 -3.26 -93.09
C GLN A 101 -18.11 -2.64 -92.37
N GLY A 102 -18.12 -1.32 -92.20
CA GLY A 102 -17.00 -0.57 -91.62
C GLY A 102 -16.00 -0.04 -92.63
N TYR A 103 -16.17 -0.34 -93.92
CA TYR A 103 -15.34 0.14 -95.02
C TYR A 103 -16.14 1.04 -95.97
N THR A 104 -15.47 2.00 -96.59
CA THR A 104 -16.06 2.92 -97.57
C THR A 104 -14.98 3.42 -98.54
N GLY A 105 -15.36 4.20 -99.55
CA GLY A 105 -14.47 4.58 -100.65
C GLY A 105 -14.74 3.77 -101.91
N ALA A 106 -14.20 4.21 -103.05
CA ALA A 106 -14.47 3.58 -104.35
C ALA A 106 -13.83 2.19 -104.47
N GLN A 107 -12.81 1.92 -103.65
CA GLN A 107 -12.10 0.65 -103.56
C GLN A 107 -12.16 0.07 -102.14
N CYS A 108 -13.09 0.53 -101.29
CA CYS A 108 -13.15 0.14 -99.88
C CYS A 108 -11.86 0.49 -99.11
N GLU A 109 -11.17 1.55 -99.52
CA GLU A 109 -9.83 1.93 -99.09
C GLU A 109 -9.76 2.69 -97.76
N ARG A 110 -10.92 3.11 -97.22
CA ARG A 110 -11.01 3.92 -95.99
C ARG A 110 -12.06 3.35 -95.04
N CYS A 111 -11.91 3.63 -93.76
CA CYS A 111 -12.90 3.23 -92.77
C CYS A 111 -14.14 4.12 -92.82
N ALA A 112 -15.31 3.51 -92.63
CA ALA A 112 -16.57 4.21 -92.49
C ALA A 112 -16.62 4.99 -91.16
N ASN A 113 -17.51 5.96 -91.05
CA ASN A 113 -17.68 6.74 -89.82
C ASN A 113 -17.96 5.81 -88.62
N GLY A 114 -17.28 6.06 -87.49
CA GLY A 114 -17.30 5.20 -86.31
C GLY A 114 -16.34 4.01 -86.35
N TYR A 115 -15.52 3.91 -87.40
CA TYR A 115 -14.45 2.93 -87.52
C TYR A 115 -13.12 3.63 -87.80
N TYR A 116 -12.03 3.02 -87.34
CA TYR A 116 -10.66 3.48 -87.54
C TYR A 116 -9.74 2.36 -88.02
N GLY A 117 -8.70 2.73 -88.76
CA GLY A 117 -7.69 1.80 -89.26
C GLY A 117 -7.22 2.18 -90.66
N ASN A 118 -6.40 1.33 -91.28
CA ASN A 118 -5.89 1.58 -92.63
C ASN A 118 -6.04 0.34 -93.54
N PRO A 119 -7.15 0.23 -94.31
CA PRO A 119 -7.42 -0.89 -95.22
C PRO A 119 -6.38 -1.10 -96.34
N THR A 120 -5.59 -0.08 -96.68
CA THR A 120 -4.59 -0.14 -97.75
C THR A 120 -3.27 -0.79 -97.32
N VAL A 121 -3.10 -1.07 -96.03
CA VAL A 121 -1.92 -1.74 -95.48
C VAL A 121 -2.18 -3.25 -95.35
N PRO A 122 -1.33 -4.13 -95.90
CA PRO A 122 -1.49 -5.58 -95.79
C PRO A 122 -1.70 -6.04 -94.34
N GLY A 123 -2.81 -6.76 -94.09
CA GLY A 123 -3.21 -7.30 -92.80
C GLY A 123 -4.04 -6.37 -91.91
N GLN A 124 -4.12 -5.06 -92.21
CA GLN A 124 -4.90 -4.11 -91.43
C GLN A 124 -6.38 -4.07 -91.85
N ARG A 125 -7.26 -3.81 -90.86
CA ARG A 125 -8.72 -3.80 -90.99
C ARG A 125 -9.31 -2.61 -90.24
N CYS A 126 -10.55 -2.26 -90.55
CA CYS A 126 -11.27 -1.22 -89.83
C CYS A 126 -11.88 -1.79 -88.54
N SER A 127 -11.58 -1.15 -87.41
CA SER A 127 -12.09 -1.49 -86.07
C SER A 127 -13.04 -0.40 -85.57
N VAL A 128 -13.99 -0.73 -84.72
CA VAL A 128 -14.94 0.24 -84.15
C VAL A 128 -14.21 1.19 -83.20
N CYS A 129 -14.55 2.47 -83.22
CA CYS A 129 -14.01 3.46 -82.28
C CYS A 129 -14.52 3.23 -80.84
N GLU A 130 -13.60 3.17 -79.88
CA GLU A 130 -13.91 2.97 -78.47
C GLU A 130 -13.79 4.28 -77.69
N CYS A 131 -14.90 5.02 -77.60
CA CYS A 131 -14.95 6.32 -76.94
C CYS A 131 -15.71 6.29 -75.60
N ASN A 132 -15.76 5.12 -74.94
CA ASN A 132 -16.48 4.88 -73.69
C ASN A 132 -17.97 5.32 -73.68
N GLY A 133 -18.60 5.50 -74.85
CA GLY A 133 -19.96 6.06 -74.95
C GLY A 133 -20.06 7.55 -74.60
N ASN A 134 -18.94 8.27 -74.55
CA ASN A 134 -18.85 9.71 -74.23
C ASN A 134 -18.69 10.58 -75.49
N VAL A 135 -19.22 10.12 -76.61
CA VAL A 135 -19.28 10.87 -77.88
C VAL A 135 -20.66 10.65 -78.49
N ASP A 136 -21.10 11.55 -79.37
CA ASP A 136 -22.31 11.33 -80.17
C ASP A 136 -22.01 10.43 -81.38
N PRO A 137 -22.54 9.19 -81.45
CA PRO A 137 -22.26 8.28 -82.57
C PRO A 137 -22.85 8.75 -83.91
N LEU A 138 -23.82 9.67 -83.88
CA LEU A 138 -24.42 10.25 -85.09
C LEU A 138 -23.56 11.39 -85.66
N GLU A 139 -22.65 11.94 -84.86
CA GLU A 139 -21.79 13.02 -85.31
C GLU A 139 -20.64 12.48 -86.16
N VAL A 140 -20.47 13.04 -87.36
CA VAL A 140 -19.40 12.63 -88.27
C VAL A 140 -18.05 13.05 -87.69
N GLY A 141 -17.10 12.10 -87.68
CA GLY A 141 -15.74 12.33 -87.16
C GLY A 141 -15.69 12.46 -85.65
N HIS A 142 -16.55 11.74 -84.91
CA HIS A 142 -16.47 11.65 -83.45
C HIS A 142 -15.20 10.94 -82.96
N CYS A 143 -14.59 10.13 -83.83
CA CYS A 143 -13.25 9.59 -83.69
C CYS A 143 -12.45 9.80 -84.98
N ASP A 144 -11.14 9.86 -84.85
CA ASP A 144 -10.22 9.90 -85.98
C ASP A 144 -10.24 8.56 -86.74
N GLY A 145 -10.47 8.61 -88.05
CA GLY A 145 -10.63 7.42 -88.90
C GLY A 145 -9.36 6.61 -89.13
N VAL A 146 -8.20 7.04 -88.62
CA VAL A 146 -6.92 6.33 -88.72
C VAL A 146 -6.41 5.91 -87.33
N THR A 147 -6.45 6.79 -86.35
CA THR A 147 -5.88 6.55 -85.00
C THR A 147 -6.90 6.00 -84.01
N GLY A 148 -8.20 6.25 -84.21
CA GLY A 148 -9.26 5.87 -83.29
C GLY A 148 -9.41 6.79 -82.07
N GLU A 149 -8.67 7.91 -82.03
CA GLU A 149 -8.77 8.90 -80.95
C GLU A 149 -10.09 9.67 -81.03
N CYS A 150 -10.76 9.80 -79.89
CA CYS A 150 -12.06 10.43 -79.77
C CYS A 150 -11.91 11.95 -79.66
N VAL A 151 -12.39 12.67 -80.67
CA VAL A 151 -12.09 14.11 -80.83
C VAL A 151 -13.20 15.00 -80.26
N LYS A 152 -14.39 14.44 -80.04
CA LYS A 152 -15.60 15.19 -79.67
C LYS A 152 -16.24 14.64 -78.40
N CYS A 153 -15.49 14.64 -77.31
CA CYS A 153 -15.97 14.19 -76.01
C CYS A 153 -17.12 15.07 -75.51
N VAL A 154 -18.20 14.44 -75.03
CA VAL A 154 -19.38 15.11 -74.47
C VAL A 154 -19.48 14.88 -72.96
N GLY A 155 -20.27 15.70 -72.27
CA GLY A 155 -20.51 15.54 -70.84
C GLY A 155 -19.33 15.90 -69.94
N HIS A 156 -18.54 16.92 -70.33
CA HIS A 156 -17.34 17.37 -69.60
C HIS A 156 -16.31 16.25 -69.37
N THR A 157 -16.15 15.39 -70.38
CA THR A 157 -15.14 14.34 -70.40
C THR A 157 -13.98 14.73 -71.32
N ALA A 158 -12.80 14.19 -71.04
CA ALA A 158 -11.55 14.43 -71.74
C ALA A 158 -10.71 13.14 -71.78
N GLY A 159 -9.66 13.12 -72.61
CA GLY A 159 -8.82 11.95 -72.85
C GLY A 159 -9.00 11.37 -74.25
N ARG A 160 -8.11 10.43 -74.63
CA ARG A 160 -8.07 9.88 -75.99
C ARG A 160 -9.26 9.00 -76.33
N HIS A 161 -9.92 8.49 -75.30
CA HIS A 161 -11.13 7.70 -75.33
C HIS A 161 -12.24 8.35 -74.49
N CYS A 162 -12.11 9.65 -74.19
CA CYS A 162 -13.01 10.40 -73.31
C CYS A 162 -13.17 9.76 -71.92
N GLU A 163 -12.07 9.29 -71.34
CA GLU A 163 -12.02 8.39 -70.18
C GLU A 163 -11.91 9.08 -68.81
N HIS A 164 -11.69 10.39 -68.74
CA HIS A 164 -11.64 11.16 -67.49
C HIS A 164 -12.47 12.44 -67.57
N CYS A 165 -12.76 13.09 -66.43
CA CYS A 165 -13.45 14.38 -66.44
C CYS A 165 -12.48 15.50 -66.86
N GLN A 166 -13.00 16.50 -67.59
CA GLN A 166 -12.26 17.68 -67.99
C GLN A 166 -11.82 18.50 -66.76
N ASP A 167 -10.64 19.14 -66.83
CA ASP A 167 -10.12 20.01 -65.77
C ASP A 167 -11.18 20.99 -65.22
N GLY A 168 -11.31 21.03 -63.89
CA GLY A 168 -12.31 21.84 -63.19
C GLY A 168 -13.63 21.11 -62.87
N PHE A 169 -13.76 19.86 -63.33
CA PHE A 169 -14.86 18.96 -63.02
C PHE A 169 -14.36 17.67 -62.37
N TYR A 170 -15.11 17.18 -61.39
CA TYR A 170 -14.86 15.90 -60.73
C TYR A 170 -16.06 14.95 -60.88
N GLY A 171 -15.83 13.66 -60.69
CA GLY A 171 -16.80 12.60 -60.91
C GLY A 171 -16.19 11.43 -61.69
N ASP A 172 -17.03 10.50 -62.11
CA ASP A 172 -16.62 9.31 -62.86
C ASP A 172 -17.10 9.40 -64.31
N ALA A 173 -16.13 9.49 -65.22
CA ALA A 173 -16.34 9.63 -66.66
C ALA A 173 -16.74 8.31 -67.35
N ILE A 174 -16.55 7.15 -66.73
CA ILE A 174 -16.74 5.85 -67.37
C ILE A 174 -17.98 5.13 -66.85
N ALA A 175 -18.10 4.88 -65.54
CA ALA A 175 -19.20 4.08 -65.00
C ALA A 175 -20.41 4.93 -64.61
N ALA A 176 -20.21 6.03 -63.88
CA ALA A 176 -21.30 6.89 -63.41
C ALA A 176 -21.70 8.04 -64.37
N LYS A 177 -20.84 8.40 -65.34
CA LYS A 177 -21.08 9.46 -66.35
C LYS A 177 -21.46 10.82 -65.76
N ASN A 178 -20.90 11.18 -64.61
CA ASN A 178 -21.37 12.30 -63.80
C ASN A 178 -20.31 13.39 -63.56
N CYS A 179 -19.51 13.73 -64.58
CA CYS A 179 -18.54 14.86 -64.58
C CYS A 179 -19.22 16.25 -64.49
N GLN A 180 -20.22 16.40 -63.63
CA GLN A 180 -21.03 17.62 -63.43
C GLN A 180 -20.63 18.37 -62.14
N GLY A 181 -19.82 17.77 -61.27
CA GLY A 181 -19.33 18.42 -60.07
C GLY A 181 -18.28 19.47 -60.42
N ALA A 182 -18.65 20.75 -60.45
CA ALA A 182 -17.66 21.82 -60.59
C ALA A 182 -16.81 21.91 -59.31
N CYS A 183 -15.48 22.00 -59.44
CA CYS A 183 -14.57 22.03 -58.29
C CYS A 183 -14.83 23.20 -57.33
N GLN A 184 -15.21 24.38 -57.83
CA GLN A 184 -15.53 25.59 -57.03
C GLN A 184 -14.47 25.94 -55.97
N CYS A 185 -13.19 25.73 -56.26
CA CYS A 185 -12.10 26.08 -55.35
C CYS A 185 -11.97 27.60 -55.19
N ASN A 186 -11.86 28.08 -53.94
CA ASN A 186 -11.73 29.50 -53.66
C ASN A 186 -10.38 30.03 -54.18
N ARG A 187 -10.45 30.95 -55.15
CA ARG A 187 -9.28 31.51 -55.86
C ARG A 187 -8.17 32.07 -54.96
N SER A 188 -8.53 32.63 -53.79
CA SER A 188 -7.57 33.20 -52.85
C SER A 188 -7.08 32.19 -51.82
N GLY A 189 -7.78 31.08 -51.67
CA GLY A 189 -7.52 30.06 -50.66
C GLY A 189 -6.93 28.75 -51.19
N SER A 190 -7.08 28.45 -52.49
CA SER A 190 -6.56 27.25 -53.14
C SER A 190 -5.31 27.52 -53.99
N VAL A 191 -4.49 26.49 -54.17
CA VAL A 191 -3.27 26.54 -54.99
C VAL A 191 -3.62 26.62 -56.48
N SER A 192 -4.73 26.01 -56.89
CA SER A 192 -5.30 26.06 -58.24
C SER A 192 -6.82 25.95 -58.19
N GLU A 193 -7.48 26.10 -59.34
CA GLU A 193 -8.92 25.89 -59.49
C GLU A 193 -9.30 24.41 -59.71
N ALA A 194 -8.31 23.52 -59.74
CA ALA A 194 -8.48 22.07 -59.87
C ALA A 194 -8.74 21.41 -58.51
N CYS A 195 -9.47 20.30 -58.55
CA CYS A 195 -9.76 19.45 -57.41
C CYS A 195 -9.46 17.98 -57.75
N ASP A 196 -9.41 17.13 -56.72
CA ASP A 196 -9.27 15.69 -56.90
C ASP A 196 -10.57 15.00 -57.38
N GLU A 197 -10.52 13.68 -57.55
CA GLU A 197 -11.65 12.86 -58.03
C GLU A 197 -12.90 12.95 -57.12
N ASP A 198 -12.73 13.31 -55.85
CA ASP A 198 -13.78 13.50 -54.86
C ASP A 198 -14.29 14.96 -54.78
N GLY A 199 -13.67 15.87 -55.52
CA GLY A 199 -14.05 17.28 -55.56
C GLY A 199 -13.39 18.15 -54.51
N GLN A 200 -12.32 17.68 -53.86
CA GLN A 200 -11.59 18.40 -52.82
C GLN A 200 -10.46 19.25 -53.41
N CYS A 201 -10.42 20.53 -53.00
CA CYS A 201 -9.47 21.51 -53.47
C CYS A 201 -8.16 21.47 -52.69
N HIS A 202 -7.05 21.73 -53.36
CA HIS A 202 -5.74 21.85 -52.70
C HIS A 202 -5.56 23.24 -52.08
N CYS A 203 -5.64 23.36 -50.76
CA CYS A 203 -5.58 24.65 -50.05
C CYS A 203 -4.15 25.18 -49.84
N THR A 204 -4.01 26.51 -49.86
CA THR A 204 -2.77 27.20 -49.54
C THR A 204 -2.49 27.18 -48.03
N THR A 205 -1.24 27.45 -47.65
CA THR A 205 -0.81 27.42 -46.25
C THR A 205 -1.64 28.35 -45.37
N GLY A 206 -2.29 27.79 -44.34
CA GLY A 206 -3.14 28.54 -43.40
C GLY A 206 -4.62 28.59 -43.78
N VAL A 207 -5.01 27.99 -44.90
CA VAL A 207 -6.40 27.88 -45.38
C VAL A 207 -6.87 26.43 -45.32
N ALA A 208 -8.16 26.19 -45.05
CA ALA A 208 -8.79 24.88 -44.92
C ALA A 208 -10.22 24.88 -45.48
N GLY A 209 -10.82 23.69 -45.53
CA GLY A 209 -12.14 23.43 -46.12
C GLY A 209 -12.03 22.75 -47.49
N ASP A 210 -13.05 22.00 -47.87
CA ASP A 210 -13.05 21.25 -49.14
C ASP A 210 -12.97 22.16 -50.37
N LYS A 211 -13.35 23.43 -50.19
CA LYS A 211 -13.27 24.50 -51.19
C LYS A 211 -12.25 25.58 -50.84
N CYS A 212 -11.44 25.37 -49.79
CA CYS A 212 -10.42 26.30 -49.30
C CYS A 212 -10.95 27.71 -48.99
N ASP A 213 -12.10 27.79 -48.35
CA ASP A 213 -12.89 29.01 -48.18
C ASP A 213 -12.79 29.64 -46.77
N HIS A 214 -12.07 29.01 -45.84
CA HIS A 214 -11.89 29.53 -44.49
C HIS A 214 -10.50 29.23 -43.93
N CYS A 215 -10.14 29.91 -42.84
CA CYS A 215 -8.83 29.71 -42.23
C CYS A 215 -8.71 28.37 -41.52
N LYS A 216 -7.56 27.71 -41.72
CA LYS A 216 -7.19 26.54 -40.95
C LYS A 216 -7.07 26.91 -39.47
N HIS A 217 -7.31 25.96 -38.57
CA HIS A 217 -7.20 26.16 -37.13
C HIS A 217 -5.89 26.87 -36.75
N GLY A 218 -5.99 27.95 -35.97
CA GLY A 218 -4.85 28.81 -35.58
C GLY A 218 -4.53 29.98 -36.53
N TYR A 219 -5.26 30.13 -37.63
CA TYR A 219 -5.19 31.26 -38.56
C TYR A 219 -6.50 32.06 -38.54
N TYR A 220 -6.45 33.37 -38.80
CA TYR A 220 -7.61 34.24 -38.71
C TYR A 220 -7.62 35.30 -39.81
N ASN A 221 -8.75 36.00 -39.98
CA ASN A 221 -8.94 37.09 -40.94
C ASN A 221 -8.63 36.68 -42.40
N PHE A 222 -9.51 35.85 -42.96
CA PHE A 222 -9.51 35.41 -44.37
C PHE A 222 -9.70 36.62 -45.30
N SER A 223 -8.81 36.77 -46.28
CA SER A 223 -8.73 37.90 -47.20
C SER A 223 -8.30 37.44 -48.60
N ASP A 224 -8.23 38.36 -49.56
CA ASP A 224 -7.85 38.06 -50.95
C ASP A 224 -6.42 37.50 -51.08
N SER A 225 -5.56 37.68 -50.07
CA SER A 225 -4.21 37.11 -49.97
C SER A 225 -4.13 35.88 -49.05
N GLY A 226 -5.27 35.26 -48.73
CA GLY A 226 -5.38 34.15 -47.79
C GLY A 226 -5.63 34.61 -46.35
N CYS A 227 -5.25 33.79 -45.37
CA CYS A 227 -5.42 34.10 -43.95
C CYS A 227 -4.24 34.88 -43.37
N THR A 228 -4.53 35.87 -42.52
CA THR A 228 -3.49 36.72 -41.91
C THR A 228 -3.01 36.21 -40.55
N CYS A 229 -1.78 36.60 -40.19
CA CYS A 229 -1.16 36.38 -38.88
C CYS A 229 -0.54 37.70 -38.40
N LYS A 230 -0.71 38.11 -37.13
CA LYS A 230 -0.21 39.41 -36.65
C LYS A 230 1.31 39.41 -36.40
N MET A 231 1.97 40.18 -37.25
CA MET A 231 3.17 41.02 -37.07
C MET A 231 4.57 40.41 -36.82
N SER A 232 5.44 40.72 -37.80
CA SER A 232 6.91 40.81 -37.83
C SER A 232 7.73 39.67 -37.23
N LEU A 233 7.83 38.57 -37.98
CA LEU A 233 9.02 37.70 -38.20
C LEU A 233 8.51 36.33 -38.64
N CYS A 234 7.93 36.27 -39.84
CA CYS A 234 7.40 35.04 -40.43
C CYS A 234 8.52 34.15 -40.99
N SER A 235 9.57 33.89 -40.20
CA SER A 235 10.77 33.23 -40.72
C SER A 235 11.63 32.48 -39.70
N PHE A 236 11.09 31.78 -38.67
CA PHE A 236 11.88 30.65 -38.12
C PHE A 236 11.17 29.58 -37.26
N LEU A 237 9.94 29.74 -36.76
CA LEU A 237 9.25 28.64 -36.06
C LEU A 237 7.73 28.79 -36.16
N MET A 238 7.04 27.83 -36.80
CA MET A 238 5.58 27.80 -36.97
C MET A 238 4.84 28.06 -35.64
N ARG A 239 4.06 29.15 -35.50
CA ARG A 239 3.12 29.32 -34.38
C ARG A 239 1.83 30.06 -34.78
N MET A 240 0.73 29.46 -34.32
CA MET A 240 -0.69 29.78 -34.44
C MET A 240 -1.07 31.02 -33.60
N CYS A 241 -2.36 31.38 -33.50
CA CYS A 241 -2.86 32.21 -32.38
C CYS A 241 -2.18 31.82 -31.04
N ASP A 242 -1.68 32.80 -30.27
CA ASP A 242 -0.93 32.60 -29.01
C ASP A 242 -1.83 32.15 -27.83
N CYS A 243 -2.58 31.08 -28.07
CA CYS A 243 -3.52 30.43 -27.15
C CYS A 243 -3.02 29.01 -26.86
N ALA A 244 -1.79 28.91 -26.33
CA ALA A 244 -1.13 27.63 -26.12
C ALA A 244 -1.95 26.65 -25.25
N TYR A 245 -2.71 27.18 -24.28
CA TYR A 245 -3.53 26.40 -23.34
C TYR A 245 -4.81 25.83 -23.96
N THR A 246 -5.36 26.47 -25.01
CA THR A 246 -6.55 25.99 -25.73
C THR A 246 -6.19 25.39 -27.09
N TYR A 247 -4.93 24.97 -27.26
CA TYR A 247 -4.38 24.40 -28.50
C TYR A 247 -4.58 25.28 -29.75
N GLY A 248 -4.63 26.61 -29.57
CA GLY A 248 -4.80 27.58 -30.66
C GLY A 248 -6.27 27.96 -30.95
N ASN A 249 -7.21 27.66 -30.06
CA ASN A 249 -8.62 28.03 -30.21
C ASN A 249 -8.81 29.55 -30.01
N CYS A 250 -9.02 30.27 -31.10
CA CYS A 250 -9.13 31.72 -31.13
C CYS A 250 -10.25 32.18 -32.07
N ASN A 251 -10.75 33.40 -31.84
CA ASN A 251 -11.76 34.02 -32.66
C ASN A 251 -11.23 34.31 -34.09
N ALA A 252 -11.94 33.82 -35.10
CA ALA A 252 -11.55 33.88 -36.51
C ALA A 252 -11.42 35.29 -37.12
N LYS A 253 -11.87 36.35 -36.44
CA LYS A 253 -11.71 37.75 -36.88
C LYS A 253 -10.74 38.56 -36.02
N THR A 254 -10.76 38.37 -34.70
CA THR A 254 -9.99 39.21 -33.76
C THR A 254 -8.71 38.57 -33.27
N GLY A 255 -8.56 37.24 -33.38
CA GLY A 255 -7.42 36.49 -32.86
C GLY A 255 -7.38 36.34 -31.34
N MET A 256 -8.41 36.80 -30.61
CA MET A 256 -8.52 36.62 -29.15
C MET A 256 -8.85 35.17 -28.81
N CYS A 257 -8.27 34.64 -27.72
CA CYS A 257 -8.51 33.26 -27.30
C CYS A 257 -9.97 33.04 -26.88
N ILE A 258 -10.55 31.92 -27.30
CA ILE A 258 -11.88 31.50 -26.87
C ILE A 258 -11.69 30.57 -25.68
N CYS A 259 -12.07 31.04 -24.51
CA CYS A 259 -11.86 30.34 -23.26
C CYS A 259 -12.94 29.27 -23.01
N PRO A 260 -12.53 28.03 -22.65
CA PRO A 260 -13.45 27.01 -22.16
C PRO A 260 -14.21 27.46 -20.90
N PRO A 261 -15.34 26.83 -20.56
CA PRO A 261 -16.10 27.16 -19.36
C PRO A 261 -15.22 27.20 -18.08
N HIS A 262 -15.48 28.17 -17.22
CA HIS A 262 -14.80 28.36 -15.93
C HIS A 262 -13.28 28.62 -16.00
N THR A 263 -12.80 29.13 -17.14
CA THR A 263 -11.42 29.61 -17.32
C THR A 263 -11.40 31.13 -17.54
N THR A 264 -10.33 31.78 -17.08
CA THR A 264 -10.12 33.24 -17.15
C THR A 264 -8.66 33.55 -17.53
N GLY A 265 -8.37 34.82 -17.80
CA GLY A 265 -7.07 35.28 -18.33
C GLY A 265 -7.09 35.51 -19.84
N GLU A 266 -6.16 36.31 -20.35
CA GLU A 266 -6.10 36.65 -21.78
C GLU A 266 -5.77 35.44 -22.68
N LYS A 267 -5.14 34.41 -22.10
CA LYS A 267 -4.77 33.16 -22.78
C LYS A 267 -5.52 31.94 -22.23
N CYS A 268 -6.57 32.17 -21.41
CA CYS A 268 -7.35 31.14 -20.74
C CYS A 268 -6.50 30.25 -19.81
N GLU A 269 -5.48 30.85 -19.20
CA GLU A 269 -4.44 30.18 -18.41
C GLU A 269 -4.75 30.09 -16.92
N LEU A 270 -5.89 30.62 -16.46
CA LEU A 270 -6.32 30.61 -15.06
C LEU A 270 -7.70 29.97 -14.92
N CYS A 271 -7.96 29.27 -13.81
CA CYS A 271 -9.33 28.90 -13.45
C CYS A 271 -10.06 30.08 -12.78
N GLU A 272 -11.36 30.17 -13.00
CA GLU A 272 -12.22 31.03 -12.16
C GLU A 272 -12.15 30.57 -10.69
N ALA A 273 -12.45 31.48 -9.77
CA ALA A 273 -12.45 31.15 -8.34
C ALA A 273 -13.36 29.95 -8.04
N ASN A 274 -12.91 29.08 -7.13
CA ASN A 274 -13.56 27.83 -6.73
C ASN A 274 -13.61 26.74 -7.81
N HIS A 275 -12.68 26.76 -8.77
CA HIS A 275 -12.50 25.72 -9.78
C HIS A 275 -11.04 25.23 -9.83
N TRP A 276 -10.82 24.04 -10.41
CA TRP A 276 -9.53 23.36 -10.50
C TRP A 276 -9.44 22.47 -11.76
N HIS A 277 -8.30 21.82 -11.98
CA HIS A 277 -8.06 20.91 -13.11
C HIS A 277 -8.22 21.59 -14.48
N GLN A 278 -7.21 22.36 -14.87
CA GLN A 278 -7.17 23.04 -16.16
C GLN A 278 -7.06 22.04 -17.31
N ASP A 279 -8.15 21.89 -18.07
CA ASP A 279 -8.16 21.18 -19.34
C ASP A 279 -8.44 22.14 -20.50
N GLY A 280 -7.61 22.06 -21.55
CA GLY A 280 -7.67 22.98 -22.69
C GLY A 280 -8.93 22.86 -23.55
N VAL A 281 -9.74 21.82 -23.33
CA VAL A 281 -10.97 21.52 -24.08
C VAL A 281 -12.21 21.64 -23.19
N THR A 282 -12.21 21.00 -22.02
CA THR A 282 -13.38 20.97 -21.11
C THR A 282 -13.41 22.10 -20.08
N GLY A 283 -12.32 22.85 -19.92
CA GLY A 283 -12.22 23.95 -18.96
C GLY A 283 -11.92 23.50 -17.54
N CYS A 284 -12.23 24.33 -16.56
CA CYS A 284 -12.00 24.02 -15.15
C CYS A 284 -13.23 23.37 -14.50
N LYS A 285 -12.99 22.42 -13.60
CA LYS A 285 -14.03 21.73 -12.82
C LYS A 285 -14.32 22.48 -11.52
N PRO A 286 -15.57 22.55 -11.05
CA PRO A 286 -15.88 23.17 -9.77
C PRO A 286 -15.28 22.36 -8.61
N CYS A 287 -14.79 23.06 -7.59
CA CYS A 287 -14.25 22.45 -6.37
C CYS A 287 -15.35 21.82 -5.50
N GLU A 288 -16.50 22.48 -5.38
CA GLU A 288 -17.64 22.05 -4.56
C GLU A 288 -17.25 21.74 -3.09
N CYS A 289 -16.36 22.56 -2.50
CA CYS A 289 -16.00 22.41 -1.11
C CYS A 289 -17.19 22.67 -0.17
N SER A 290 -17.43 21.73 0.74
CA SER A 290 -18.44 21.79 1.78
C SER A 290 -18.22 23.02 2.67
N VAL A 291 -19.19 23.95 2.71
CA VAL A 291 -19.15 25.15 3.56
C VAL A 291 -18.93 24.83 5.05
N PRO A 292 -19.62 23.85 5.67
CA PRO A 292 -19.35 23.51 7.07
C PRO A 292 -18.01 22.79 7.28
N GLY A 293 -17.55 22.02 6.28
CA GLY A 293 -16.41 21.13 6.43
C GLY A 293 -15.06 21.67 5.97
N SER A 294 -15.05 22.74 5.16
CA SER A 294 -13.84 23.33 4.60
C SER A 294 -13.52 24.70 5.19
N ASN A 295 -12.25 25.10 5.10
CA ASN A 295 -11.79 26.44 5.48
C ASN A 295 -11.95 27.46 4.34
N SER A 296 -12.03 26.97 3.10
CA SER A 296 -12.12 27.78 1.89
C SER A 296 -12.94 27.04 0.84
N SER A 297 -13.68 27.80 0.02
CA SER A 297 -14.37 27.29 -1.16
C SER A 297 -13.42 27.00 -2.34
N GLN A 298 -12.20 27.52 -2.28
CA GLN A 298 -11.14 27.21 -3.23
C GLN A 298 -10.37 25.96 -2.79
N CYS A 299 -10.33 24.97 -3.68
CA CYS A 299 -9.55 23.74 -3.54
C CYS A 299 -8.17 23.88 -4.20
N ASP A 300 -7.30 22.91 -3.94
CA ASP A 300 -6.00 22.81 -4.61
C ASP A 300 -6.16 22.73 -6.13
N LEU A 301 -5.37 23.54 -6.86
CA LEU A 301 -5.55 23.76 -8.31
C LEU A 301 -5.25 22.51 -9.16
N LEU A 302 -4.45 21.57 -8.64
CA LEU A 302 -4.02 20.37 -9.36
C LEU A 302 -4.81 19.12 -8.95
N SER A 303 -5.00 18.92 -7.64
CA SER A 303 -5.63 17.71 -7.09
C SER A 303 -7.12 17.86 -6.80
N GLY A 304 -7.63 19.10 -6.73
CA GLY A 304 -9.02 19.37 -6.40
C GLY A 304 -9.37 19.15 -4.93
N GLN A 305 -8.37 18.90 -4.08
CA GLN A 305 -8.56 18.67 -2.66
C GLN A 305 -8.92 19.98 -1.97
N CYS A 306 -10.09 20.01 -1.35
CA CYS A 306 -10.50 21.10 -0.47
C CYS A 306 -9.71 21.07 0.84
N MET A 307 -9.43 22.24 1.40
CA MET A 307 -8.79 22.34 2.71
C MET A 307 -9.80 22.02 3.82
N CYS A 308 -9.85 20.76 4.22
CA CYS A 308 -10.78 20.28 5.25
C CYS A 308 -10.37 20.70 6.65
N ARG A 309 -11.38 21.01 7.47
CA ARG A 309 -11.22 21.16 8.92
C ARG A 309 -10.92 19.78 9.55
N PRO A 310 -10.27 19.72 10.73
CA PRO A 310 -9.79 18.47 11.31
C PRO A 310 -10.82 17.33 11.45
N GLN A 311 -12.10 17.66 11.71
CA GLN A 311 -13.19 16.68 11.88
C GLN A 311 -13.89 16.28 10.57
N PHE A 312 -13.46 16.79 9.42
CA PHE A 312 -14.05 16.52 8.10
C PHE A 312 -13.00 15.91 7.17
N ALA A 313 -13.46 15.06 6.27
CA ALA A 313 -12.64 14.36 5.29
C ALA A 313 -13.37 14.27 3.95
N SER A 314 -12.74 13.59 2.98
CA SER A 314 -13.03 13.55 1.53
C SER A 314 -12.38 14.68 0.74
N GLN A 315 -12.43 14.57 -0.59
CA GLN A 315 -11.97 15.60 -1.52
C GLN A 315 -12.73 16.93 -1.35
N LYS A 316 -14.02 16.86 -0.99
CA LYS A 316 -14.92 18.02 -0.86
C LYS A 316 -15.16 18.45 0.59
N CYS A 317 -14.60 17.74 1.57
CA CYS A 317 -14.90 17.93 3.00
C CYS A 317 -16.39 17.75 3.36
N ASP A 318 -17.11 16.93 2.60
CA ASP A 318 -18.55 16.64 2.76
C ASP A 318 -18.83 15.37 3.57
N ARG A 319 -17.79 14.81 4.21
CA ARG A 319 -17.87 13.65 5.10
C ARG A 319 -17.13 13.95 6.39
N CYS A 320 -17.49 13.26 7.46
CA CYS A 320 -16.72 13.34 8.70
C CYS A 320 -15.40 12.56 8.56
N ALA A 321 -14.36 13.06 9.21
CA ALA A 321 -13.10 12.33 9.34
C ALA A 321 -13.29 11.06 10.18
N VAL A 322 -12.36 10.11 10.06
CA VAL A 322 -12.34 8.90 10.91
C VAL A 322 -12.35 9.33 12.38
N GLY A 323 -13.17 8.66 13.20
CA GLY A 323 -13.41 9.07 14.58
C GLY A 323 -14.55 10.08 14.77
N PHE A 324 -15.21 10.54 13.70
CA PHE A 324 -16.36 11.45 13.76
C PHE A 324 -17.54 10.93 12.92
N ARG A 325 -18.76 11.33 13.31
CA ARG A 325 -20.01 10.90 12.65
C ARG A 325 -21.05 12.01 12.59
N LYS A 326 -22.12 11.81 11.80
CA LYS A 326 -23.23 12.75 11.55
C LYS A 326 -22.77 14.08 10.94
N PHE A 327 -22.57 14.09 9.62
CA PHE A 327 -22.39 15.34 8.87
C PHE A 327 -23.72 16.13 8.86
N PRO A 328 -23.72 17.48 9.01
CA PRO A 328 -22.57 18.39 9.04
C PRO A 328 -21.96 18.68 10.41
N GLU A 329 -22.51 18.17 11.52
CA GLU A 329 -22.02 18.48 12.86
C GLU A 329 -20.69 17.79 13.19
N CYS A 330 -20.47 16.60 12.62
CA CYS A 330 -19.30 15.74 12.83
C CYS A 330 -18.91 15.61 14.30
N THR A 331 -19.76 14.92 15.06
CA THR A 331 -19.55 14.61 16.48
C THR A 331 -18.60 13.43 16.65
N ALA A 332 -17.71 13.49 17.65
CA ALA A 332 -16.73 12.44 17.90
C ALA A 332 -17.39 11.10 18.30
N CYS A 333 -16.85 10.01 17.76
CA CYS A 333 -17.09 8.65 18.21
C CYS A 333 -16.41 8.43 19.57
N LYS A 334 -17.02 7.59 20.41
CA LYS A 334 -16.48 7.18 21.71
C LYS A 334 -16.12 5.71 21.73
N CYS A 335 -15.54 5.23 20.64
CA CYS A 335 -15.16 3.83 20.52
C CYS A 335 -13.84 3.57 21.23
N ASP A 336 -13.80 2.53 22.06
CA ASP A 336 -12.56 2.02 22.63
C ASP A 336 -11.74 1.30 21.55
N ILE A 337 -10.50 1.74 21.37
CA ILE A 337 -9.59 1.21 20.33
C ILE A 337 -9.24 -0.26 20.54
N ASN A 338 -9.17 -0.73 21.79
CA ASN A 338 -8.84 -2.11 22.08
C ASN A 338 -10.01 -3.05 21.76
N GLY A 339 -11.23 -2.55 21.92
CA GLY A 339 -12.45 -3.32 21.72
C GLY A 339 -13.11 -3.21 20.36
N THR A 340 -12.78 -2.17 19.59
CA THR A 340 -13.29 -1.97 18.22
C THR A 340 -12.47 -2.80 17.23
N ARG A 341 -13.10 -3.30 16.16
CA ARG A 341 -12.41 -4.06 15.12
C ARG A 341 -11.38 -3.19 14.39
N GLU A 342 -10.20 -3.75 14.13
CA GLU A 342 -9.04 -3.05 13.57
C GLU A 342 -9.36 -2.32 12.25
N GLU A 343 -10.20 -2.91 11.39
CA GLU A 343 -10.63 -2.32 10.11
C GLU A 343 -11.44 -1.01 10.23
N PHE A 344 -11.94 -0.68 11.42
CA PHE A 344 -12.66 0.56 11.71
C PHE A 344 -11.83 1.57 12.51
N CYS A 345 -10.56 1.26 12.77
CA CYS A 345 -9.65 2.08 13.56
C CYS A 345 -8.47 2.57 12.72
N ASP A 346 -8.03 3.78 13.00
CA ASP A 346 -6.74 4.30 12.56
C ASP A 346 -5.78 4.20 13.75
N GLU A 347 -4.83 3.26 13.69
CA GLU A 347 -3.89 3.01 14.80
C GLU A 347 -2.91 4.17 15.03
N ASP A 348 -2.51 4.87 13.96
CA ASP A 348 -1.58 5.99 14.04
C ASP A 348 -2.22 7.20 14.72
N MET A 349 -3.49 7.45 14.41
CA MET A 349 -4.27 8.53 15.03
C MET A 349 -4.93 8.13 16.35
N GLY A 350 -4.98 6.84 16.67
CA GLY A 350 -5.60 6.32 17.89
C GLY A 350 -7.12 6.54 17.97
N VAL A 351 -7.81 6.61 16.83
CA VAL A 351 -9.26 6.88 16.74
C VAL A 351 -9.99 5.81 15.95
N CYS A 352 -11.24 5.51 16.32
CA CYS A 352 -12.06 4.55 15.60
C CYS A 352 -13.39 5.15 15.15
N GLY A 353 -13.82 4.77 13.95
CA GLY A 353 -15.11 5.11 13.37
C GLY A 353 -16.28 4.41 14.05
N CYS A 354 -17.46 5.00 13.91
CA CYS A 354 -18.71 4.47 14.43
C CYS A 354 -19.84 4.74 13.44
N GLU A 355 -20.92 3.98 13.55
CA GLU A 355 -22.14 4.20 12.76
C GLU A 355 -22.78 5.55 13.11
N ASP A 356 -23.70 6.06 12.28
CA ASP A 356 -24.35 7.36 12.53
C ASP A 356 -25.08 7.45 13.87
N HIS A 357 -25.55 6.32 14.39
CA HIS A 357 -26.21 6.22 15.70
C HIS A 357 -25.22 6.24 16.87
N GLY A 358 -23.91 6.21 16.60
CA GLY A 358 -22.85 6.18 17.60
C GLY A 358 -22.54 4.79 18.14
N HIS A 359 -23.02 3.74 17.47
CA HIS A 359 -22.69 2.36 17.79
C HIS A 359 -21.36 1.99 17.13
N CYS A 360 -20.42 1.48 17.92
CA CYS A 360 -19.11 1.03 17.48
C CYS A 360 -19.15 -0.43 17.04
N VAL A 361 -18.30 -0.82 16.07
CA VAL A 361 -18.24 -2.20 15.59
C VAL A 361 -17.24 -3.00 16.44
N CYS A 362 -17.76 -3.66 17.47
CA CYS A 362 -16.93 -4.36 18.46
C CYS A 362 -16.36 -5.70 17.96
N LYS A 363 -15.23 -6.10 18.54
CA LYS A 363 -14.67 -7.46 18.43
C LYS A 363 -15.61 -8.49 19.06
N ASP A 364 -15.42 -9.77 18.69
CA ASP A 364 -16.38 -10.84 18.99
C ASP A 364 -16.75 -10.99 20.47
N ASN A 365 -15.79 -10.87 21.38
CA ASN A 365 -16.02 -11.02 22.83
C ASN A 365 -16.20 -9.66 23.55
N VAL A 366 -16.37 -8.58 22.80
CA VAL A 366 -16.51 -7.21 23.33
C VAL A 366 -17.92 -6.72 23.07
N GLY A 367 -18.49 -5.99 24.03
CA GLY A 367 -19.81 -5.41 23.99
C GLY A 367 -19.83 -3.96 24.48
N GLY A 368 -21.05 -3.43 24.60
CA GLY A 368 -21.29 -2.00 24.85
C GLY A 368 -21.32 -1.19 23.55
N ASN A 369 -22.02 -0.05 23.56
CA ASN A 369 -22.10 0.84 22.39
C ASN A 369 -20.72 1.45 22.03
N GLU A 370 -19.84 1.54 23.03
CA GLU A 370 -18.50 2.11 22.96
C GLU A 370 -17.41 1.03 22.83
N CYS A 371 -17.78 -0.27 22.77
CA CYS A 371 -16.85 -1.40 22.76
C CYS A 371 -15.86 -1.44 23.93
N ASN A 372 -16.25 -0.93 25.08
CA ASN A 372 -15.41 -0.77 26.27
C ASN A 372 -15.64 -1.87 27.33
N GLU A 373 -16.51 -2.85 27.07
CA GLU A 373 -16.91 -3.87 28.04
C GLU A 373 -16.74 -5.28 27.48
N CYS A 374 -16.31 -6.23 28.32
CA CYS A 374 -16.28 -7.63 27.92
C CYS A 374 -17.68 -8.25 28.01
N LYS A 375 -18.04 -9.08 27.02
CA LYS A 375 -19.29 -9.85 27.07
C LYS A 375 -19.26 -10.85 28.24
N SER A 376 -20.44 -11.23 28.74
CA SER A 376 -20.56 -12.19 29.84
C SER A 376 -19.79 -13.49 29.57
N GLY A 377 -19.02 -13.95 30.56
CA GLY A 377 -18.15 -15.11 30.42
C GLY A 377 -16.83 -14.85 29.69
N THR A 378 -16.46 -13.57 29.49
CA THR A 378 -15.17 -13.15 28.96
C THR A 378 -14.59 -12.03 29.84
N PHE A 379 -13.27 -11.82 29.80
CA PHE A 379 -12.56 -10.85 30.62
C PHE A 379 -11.31 -10.32 29.90
N GLY A 380 -10.78 -9.20 30.40
CA GLY A 380 -9.51 -8.63 29.95
C GLY A 380 -9.51 -8.13 28.52
N LEU A 381 -10.09 -6.94 28.33
CA LEU A 381 -10.07 -6.22 27.07
C LEU A 381 -8.63 -5.86 26.69
N TRP A 382 -8.13 -6.43 25.60
CA TRP A 382 -6.74 -6.22 25.15
C TRP A 382 -6.70 -6.06 23.64
N GLY A 383 -6.11 -4.96 23.14
CA GLY A 383 -6.09 -4.61 21.71
C GLY A 383 -5.55 -5.73 20.80
N PRO A 384 -4.36 -6.29 21.06
CA PRO A 384 -3.81 -7.38 20.24
C PRO A 384 -4.56 -8.72 20.35
N ASN A 385 -5.57 -8.84 21.22
CA ASN A 385 -6.48 -9.99 21.19
C ASN A 385 -7.44 -9.82 20.00
N PRO A 386 -7.47 -10.75 19.02
CA PRO A 386 -8.38 -10.65 17.88
C PRO A 386 -9.85 -10.68 18.30
N ALA A 387 -10.18 -11.35 19.42
CA ALA A 387 -11.53 -11.35 19.97
C ALA A 387 -11.79 -10.20 20.97
N GLY A 388 -10.77 -9.38 21.28
CA GLY A 388 -10.80 -8.29 22.26
C GLY A 388 -10.74 -8.79 23.70
N CYS A 389 -11.74 -9.54 24.15
CA CYS A 389 -11.76 -10.17 25.47
C CYS A 389 -11.47 -11.67 25.40
N SER A 390 -10.84 -12.21 26.44
CA SER A 390 -10.54 -13.62 26.58
C SER A 390 -11.70 -14.36 27.25
N PRO A 391 -12.12 -15.55 26.77
CA PRO A 391 -13.17 -16.30 27.46
C PRO A 391 -12.73 -16.74 28.86
N CYS A 392 -13.66 -16.92 29.79
CA CYS A 392 -13.36 -17.48 31.09
C CYS A 392 -12.90 -18.94 30.97
N PHE A 393 -11.78 -19.27 31.60
CA PHE A 393 -11.25 -20.63 31.63
C PHE A 393 -10.98 -21.05 33.08
N CYS A 394 -12.04 -21.51 33.76
CA CYS A 394 -11.98 -21.92 35.17
C CYS A 394 -11.98 -23.45 35.32
N PHE A 395 -11.45 -24.21 34.35
CA PHE A 395 -11.39 -25.68 34.37
C PHE A 395 -12.74 -26.36 34.70
N GLY A 396 -13.86 -25.79 34.22
CA GLY A 396 -15.21 -26.31 34.46
C GLY A 396 -15.80 -25.98 35.84
N VAL A 397 -15.08 -25.26 36.70
CA VAL A 397 -15.58 -24.82 38.03
C VAL A 397 -16.62 -23.70 37.90
N SER A 398 -16.38 -22.78 36.96
CA SER A 398 -17.25 -21.62 36.69
C SER A 398 -17.12 -21.21 35.22
N SER A 399 -18.17 -20.60 34.68
CA SER A 399 -18.15 -19.90 33.39
C SER A 399 -18.05 -18.37 33.56
N VAL A 400 -18.08 -17.88 34.80
CA VAL A 400 -17.96 -16.47 35.17
C VAL A 400 -16.63 -16.25 35.87
N CYS A 401 -15.92 -15.23 35.43
CA CYS A 401 -14.63 -14.81 35.96
C CYS A 401 -14.46 -13.31 35.78
N GLU A 402 -13.57 -12.73 36.56
CA GLU A 402 -13.20 -11.32 36.51
C GLU A 402 -11.68 -11.19 36.58
N GLU A 403 -11.15 -10.05 36.16
CA GLU A 403 -9.73 -9.74 36.33
C GLU A 403 -9.40 -9.56 37.81
N LEU A 404 -8.31 -10.20 38.24
CA LEU A 404 -7.87 -10.13 39.63
C LEU A 404 -7.20 -8.78 39.91
N SER A 405 -7.72 -8.01 40.87
CA SER A 405 -7.12 -6.74 41.31
C SER A 405 -5.87 -6.95 42.19
N GLY A 406 -4.96 -5.98 42.22
CA GLY A 406 -3.77 -6.02 43.10
C GLY A 406 -2.57 -6.78 42.53
N LEU A 407 -2.59 -7.10 41.23
CA LEU A 407 -1.44 -7.62 40.49
C LEU A 407 -0.85 -6.55 39.56
N VAL A 408 0.47 -6.56 39.40
CA VAL A 408 1.21 -5.73 38.43
C VAL A 408 2.12 -6.61 37.59
N ARG A 409 2.39 -6.22 36.34
CA ARG A 409 3.35 -6.91 35.48
C ARG A 409 4.78 -6.54 35.90
N VAL A 410 5.60 -7.55 36.15
CA VAL A 410 7.02 -7.42 36.52
C VAL A 410 7.84 -8.31 35.59
N ALA A 411 9.06 -7.88 35.27
CA ALA A 411 9.94 -8.60 34.35
C ALA A 411 10.90 -9.53 35.11
N ILE A 412 10.84 -10.83 34.80
CA ILE A 412 11.89 -11.79 35.18
C ILE A 412 13.08 -11.57 34.25
N THR A 413 14.11 -10.85 34.69
CA THR A 413 15.35 -10.54 33.92
C THR A 413 16.56 -11.34 34.38
N LEU A 414 17.52 -11.69 33.53
CA LEU A 414 18.76 -12.37 33.94
C LEU A 414 19.34 -11.83 35.28
N GLY A 415 19.89 -12.71 36.11
CA GLY A 415 20.42 -12.33 37.43
C GLY A 415 21.54 -11.27 37.36
N PRO A 416 22.01 -10.74 38.49
CA PRO A 416 23.00 -9.66 38.50
C PRO A 416 24.31 -10.06 37.78
N GLY A 417 24.46 -9.61 36.53
CA GLY A 417 25.71 -9.35 35.82
C GLY A 417 26.62 -10.52 35.40
N THR A 418 26.42 -11.77 35.84
CA THR A 418 27.38 -12.87 35.58
C THR A 418 26.77 -14.21 35.15
N GLU A 419 25.44 -14.31 35.02
CA GLU A 419 24.77 -15.56 34.68
C GLU A 419 24.93 -15.88 33.17
N LEU A 420 25.72 -16.91 32.84
CA LEU A 420 25.93 -17.39 31.48
C LEU A 420 24.80 -18.33 31.03
N LEU A 421 24.57 -18.42 29.72
CA LEU A 421 23.54 -19.26 29.11
C LEU A 421 24.16 -20.50 28.49
N HIS A 422 23.60 -21.67 28.80
CA HIS A 422 23.99 -22.91 28.13
C HIS A 422 23.58 -22.87 26.66
N VAL A 423 24.50 -23.32 25.80
CA VAL A 423 24.22 -23.56 24.38
C VAL A 423 23.82 -25.02 24.22
N VAL A 424 22.61 -25.24 23.71
CA VAL A 424 21.98 -26.55 23.58
C VAL A 424 21.59 -26.82 22.13
N SER A 425 21.28 -28.09 21.83
CA SER A 425 20.65 -28.50 20.57
C SER A 425 19.31 -29.19 20.88
N GLN A 426 18.50 -29.48 19.87
CA GLN A 426 17.26 -30.23 20.09
C GLN A 426 17.54 -31.68 20.57
N SER A 427 18.67 -32.26 20.17
CA SER A 427 19.11 -33.61 20.57
C SER A 427 19.83 -33.65 21.92
N ASP A 428 20.50 -32.57 22.32
CA ASP A 428 21.17 -32.43 23.62
C ASP A 428 20.66 -31.20 24.38
N PRO A 429 19.67 -31.37 25.28
CA PRO A 429 19.11 -30.28 26.05
C PRO A 429 19.97 -29.85 27.24
N GLN A 430 21.00 -30.61 27.65
CA GLN A 430 21.91 -30.21 28.74
C GLN A 430 22.93 -29.19 28.23
N GLY A 431 23.48 -29.45 27.04
CA GLY A 431 24.36 -28.53 26.32
C GLY A 431 25.66 -28.20 27.05
N THR A 432 26.30 -27.10 26.64
CA THR A 432 27.62 -26.70 27.12
C THR A 432 27.71 -25.19 27.39
N LEU A 433 28.72 -24.80 28.17
CA LEU A 433 29.15 -23.40 28.36
C LEU A 433 30.47 -23.11 27.63
N GLU A 434 31.03 -24.08 26.92
CA GLU A 434 32.22 -23.87 26.10
C GLU A 434 31.95 -22.83 24.99
N GLY A 435 32.92 -21.96 24.73
CA GLY A 435 32.76 -20.86 23.78
C GLY A 435 31.79 -19.76 24.23
N VAL A 436 31.23 -19.82 25.44
CA VAL A 436 30.28 -18.83 25.96
C VAL A 436 30.98 -17.86 26.92
N TYR A 437 30.92 -16.57 26.61
CA TYR A 437 31.58 -15.51 27.37
C TYR A 437 30.66 -14.33 27.62
N HIS A 438 30.89 -13.62 28.71
CA HIS A 438 30.24 -12.33 28.93
C HIS A 438 30.93 -11.24 28.09
N SER A 439 30.16 -10.43 27.37
CA SER A 439 30.66 -9.36 26.50
C SER A 439 29.86 -8.08 26.73
N GLU A 440 30.36 -6.95 26.23
CA GLU A 440 29.69 -5.66 26.34
C GLU A 440 28.35 -5.70 25.57
N GLY A 441 27.26 -5.80 26.31
CA GLY A 441 25.90 -5.94 25.77
C GLY A 441 25.30 -7.34 25.79
N GLY A 442 25.85 -8.33 26.51
CA GLY A 442 25.17 -9.61 26.78
C GLY A 442 26.09 -10.82 26.79
N VAL A 443 25.51 -12.01 26.53
CA VAL A 443 26.23 -13.28 26.48
C VAL A 443 26.57 -13.62 25.02
N LEU A 444 27.84 -13.88 24.74
CA LEU A 444 28.38 -14.18 23.42
C LEU A 444 28.75 -15.66 23.32
N LEU A 445 28.36 -16.31 22.23
CA LEU A 445 28.88 -17.60 21.77
C LEU A 445 29.88 -17.34 20.66
N ASP A 446 31.10 -17.83 20.84
CA ASP A 446 32.13 -17.95 19.80
C ASP A 446 32.23 -19.42 19.37
N VAL A 447 31.75 -19.71 18.16
CA VAL A 447 31.67 -21.07 17.63
C VAL A 447 33.06 -21.64 17.37
N ALA A 448 34.06 -20.80 17.11
CA ALA A 448 35.44 -21.25 16.86
C ALA A 448 36.10 -21.87 18.10
N GLN A 449 35.58 -21.58 19.29
CA GLN A 449 36.08 -22.09 20.57
C GLN A 449 35.37 -23.37 21.04
N LEU A 450 34.38 -23.87 20.30
CA LEU A 450 33.74 -25.15 20.58
C LEU A 450 34.70 -26.30 20.23
N GLN A 451 34.98 -27.18 21.19
CA GLN A 451 35.81 -28.35 20.96
C GLN A 451 35.05 -29.41 20.15
N SER A 452 35.76 -30.32 19.47
CA SER A 452 35.12 -31.37 18.66
C SER A 452 34.18 -32.29 19.47
N ALA A 453 34.42 -32.44 20.77
CA ALA A 453 33.57 -33.24 21.68
C ALA A 453 32.27 -32.52 22.09
N SER A 454 32.22 -31.20 22.01
CA SER A 454 31.05 -30.36 22.30
C SER A 454 30.34 -29.84 21.04
N MET A 455 30.84 -30.24 19.87
CA MET A 455 30.31 -29.89 18.56
C MET A 455 29.18 -30.86 18.17
N PHE A 456 27.95 -30.51 18.54
CA PHE A 456 26.75 -31.21 18.07
C PHE A 456 26.29 -30.64 16.71
N PRO A 457 25.63 -31.45 15.86
CA PRO A 457 25.03 -30.95 14.63
C PRO A 457 23.96 -29.91 14.99
N GLY A 458 24.13 -28.68 14.50
CA GLY A 458 23.23 -27.56 14.75
C GLY A 458 21.80 -27.82 14.25
N PRO A 459 20.84 -26.91 14.50
CA PRO A 459 21.02 -25.55 15.02
C PRO A 459 21.26 -25.46 16.55
N TYR A 460 21.94 -24.39 16.96
CA TYR A 460 22.23 -24.05 18.35
C TYR A 460 21.14 -23.17 18.96
N TYR A 461 20.86 -23.36 20.26
CA TYR A 461 19.92 -22.58 21.03
C TYR A 461 20.51 -22.14 22.38
N TRP A 462 20.13 -20.96 22.83
CA TRP A 462 20.31 -20.46 24.19
C TRP A 462 19.25 -21.04 25.12
N ARG A 463 19.67 -21.81 26.13
CA ARG A 463 18.77 -22.31 27.17
C ARG A 463 18.61 -21.28 28.28
N LEU A 464 17.35 -20.94 28.58
CA LEU A 464 17.05 -19.98 29.64
C LEU A 464 17.32 -20.57 31.03
N PRO A 465 17.81 -19.76 32.00
CA PRO A 465 18.16 -20.24 33.33
C PRO A 465 16.97 -20.72 34.16
N GLN A 466 17.27 -21.34 35.31
CA GLN A 466 16.28 -22.00 36.18
C GLN A 466 15.14 -21.07 36.65
N ARG A 467 15.39 -19.78 36.79
CA ARG A 467 14.37 -18.77 37.14
C ARG A 467 13.22 -18.65 36.13
N PHE A 468 13.44 -19.05 34.88
CA PHE A 468 12.40 -19.12 33.85
C PHE A 468 11.64 -20.47 33.84
N GLN A 469 12.04 -21.44 34.66
CA GLN A 469 11.44 -22.77 34.77
C GLN A 469 10.40 -22.85 35.90
N GLY A 470 9.69 -23.97 36.03
CA GLY A 470 8.64 -24.18 37.03
C GLY A 470 7.31 -23.52 36.65
N SER A 471 6.47 -23.20 37.64
CA SER A 471 5.18 -22.55 37.38
C SER A 471 5.38 -21.12 36.88
N LYS A 472 4.86 -20.86 35.68
CA LYS A 472 4.82 -19.57 34.99
C LYS A 472 3.40 -19.21 34.57
N LEU A 473 2.37 -19.72 35.26
CA LEU A 473 0.97 -19.38 34.98
C LEU A 473 0.72 -17.86 34.98
N LEU A 474 1.41 -17.13 35.85
CA LEU A 474 1.32 -15.67 35.94
C LEU A 474 1.99 -14.93 34.77
N SER A 475 2.69 -15.62 33.85
CA SER A 475 3.17 -15.02 32.60
C SER A 475 2.13 -15.03 31.48
N TYR A 476 1.00 -15.74 31.65
CA TYR A 476 -0.05 -15.78 30.64
C TYR A 476 -0.59 -14.36 30.36
N GLY A 477 -0.77 -14.03 29.07
CA GLY A 477 -1.12 -12.70 28.60
C GLY A 477 0.00 -11.65 28.75
N GLY A 478 1.19 -12.04 29.20
CA GLY A 478 2.40 -11.23 29.19
C GLY A 478 3.19 -11.40 27.90
N GLU A 479 4.48 -11.10 27.97
CA GLU A 479 5.41 -11.16 26.84
C GLU A 479 6.76 -11.75 27.27
N LEU A 480 7.37 -12.55 26.39
CA LEU A 480 8.78 -12.92 26.42
C LEU A 480 9.52 -12.00 25.45
N SER A 481 10.42 -11.17 25.97
CA SER A 481 11.22 -10.23 25.17
C SER A 481 12.69 -10.59 25.25
N TYR A 482 13.39 -10.56 24.12
CA TYR A 482 14.83 -10.78 24.04
C TYR A 482 15.44 -10.03 22.86
N THR A 483 16.74 -9.75 22.94
CA THR A 483 17.49 -9.16 21.83
C THR A 483 18.52 -10.16 21.35
N VAL A 484 18.67 -10.31 20.04
CA VAL A 484 19.62 -11.23 19.42
C VAL A 484 20.38 -10.53 18.31
N ALA A 485 21.65 -10.86 18.16
CA ALA A 485 22.50 -10.50 17.02
C ALA A 485 23.41 -11.68 16.69
N PHE A 486 23.76 -11.88 15.43
CA PHE A 486 24.65 -12.96 15.03
C PHE A 486 25.58 -12.50 13.91
N SER A 487 26.68 -13.21 13.74
CA SER A 487 27.64 -13.07 12.65
C SER A 487 27.84 -14.43 11.98
N ALA A 488 27.47 -14.54 10.71
CA ALA A 488 27.64 -15.74 9.89
C ALA A 488 28.27 -15.40 8.54
N LEU A 489 28.79 -16.42 7.82
CA LEU A 489 29.38 -16.24 6.49
C LEU A 489 28.35 -15.70 5.48
N ASP A 490 27.14 -16.26 5.51
CA ASP A 490 25.97 -15.79 4.78
C ASP A 490 24.80 -15.61 5.75
N GLY A 491 24.08 -14.50 5.65
CA GLY A 491 22.88 -14.22 6.44
C GLY A 491 21.66 -15.08 6.04
N SER A 492 21.70 -15.69 4.86
CA SER A 492 20.69 -16.61 4.35
C SER A 492 21.16 -18.06 4.52
N GLY A 493 20.43 -18.85 5.31
CA GLY A 493 20.79 -20.25 5.56
C GLY A 493 19.59 -21.09 5.98
N LEU A 494 19.64 -22.41 5.73
CA LEU A 494 18.57 -23.36 6.06
C LEU A 494 18.20 -23.33 7.55
N SER A 495 19.19 -23.05 8.41
CA SER A 495 18.97 -22.83 9.83
C SER A 495 17.83 -21.84 10.06
N ASN A 496 17.68 -20.78 9.26
CA ASN A 496 16.67 -19.72 9.46
C ASN A 496 15.22 -20.24 9.48
N HIS A 497 14.92 -21.38 8.85
CA HIS A 497 13.58 -21.98 8.83
C HIS A 497 13.23 -22.79 10.10
N GLU A 498 14.21 -23.08 10.94
CA GLU A 498 14.01 -23.76 12.23
C GLU A 498 13.30 -22.84 13.24
N PRO A 499 12.47 -23.38 14.15
CA PRO A 499 11.71 -22.60 15.12
C PRO A 499 12.62 -21.69 15.96
N GLN A 500 12.22 -20.42 16.14
CA GLN A 500 13.05 -19.48 16.89
C GLN A 500 12.98 -19.69 18.39
N VAL A 501 11.80 -20.01 18.93
CA VAL A 501 11.62 -20.22 20.36
C VAL A 501 10.84 -21.50 20.57
N LEU A 502 11.36 -22.38 21.44
CA LEU A 502 10.68 -23.59 21.87
C LEU A 502 10.47 -23.56 23.38
N MET A 503 9.31 -24.02 23.80
CA MET A 503 8.95 -24.17 25.20
C MET A 503 8.46 -25.59 25.44
N ARG A 504 9.03 -26.25 26.45
CA ARG A 504 8.59 -27.56 26.92
C ARG A 504 8.06 -27.45 28.34
N GLY A 505 6.91 -28.04 28.61
CA GLY A 505 6.35 -28.06 29.96
C GLY A 505 5.15 -28.99 30.10
N GLY A 506 4.54 -28.94 31.29
CA GLY A 506 3.40 -29.77 31.70
C GLY A 506 3.74 -30.69 32.87
N HIS A 507 2.75 -30.97 33.74
CA HIS A 507 2.90 -31.92 34.84
C HIS A 507 2.69 -33.37 34.37
N LEU A 508 1.50 -33.67 33.85
CA LEU A 508 1.09 -35.03 33.46
C LEU A 508 1.58 -35.42 32.07
N ARG A 509 1.53 -34.47 31.13
CA ARG A 509 1.95 -34.66 29.74
C ARG A 509 2.94 -33.57 29.39
N LYS A 510 4.17 -33.96 29.05
CA LYS A 510 5.18 -33.03 28.53
C LYS A 510 4.86 -32.72 27.07
N LEU A 511 4.57 -31.46 26.78
CA LEU A 511 4.33 -30.95 25.44
C LEU A 511 5.44 -29.98 25.05
N VAL A 512 5.77 -29.95 23.76
CA VAL A 512 6.71 -28.99 23.18
C VAL A 512 5.94 -28.12 22.19
N ILE A 513 6.01 -26.81 22.39
CA ILE A 513 5.41 -25.81 21.52
C ILE A 513 6.46 -24.86 21.00
N TYR A 514 6.21 -24.27 19.83
CA TYR A 514 7.13 -23.32 19.22
C TYR A 514 6.37 -22.13 18.63
N THR A 515 7.12 -21.05 18.40
CA THR A 515 6.68 -19.91 17.61
C THR A 515 7.76 -19.52 16.61
N ASN A 516 7.33 -19.07 15.44
CA ASN A 516 8.21 -18.54 14.41
C ASN A 516 8.32 -17.03 14.58
N MET A 517 9.52 -16.50 14.40
CA MET A 517 9.78 -15.06 14.31
C MET A 517 10.64 -14.80 13.07
N PRO A 518 10.60 -13.59 12.49
CA PRO A 518 11.50 -13.21 11.41
C PRO A 518 12.96 -13.35 11.86
N ALA A 519 13.79 -14.00 11.04
CA ALA A 519 15.21 -14.11 11.34
C ALA A 519 15.83 -12.70 11.42
N PRO A 520 16.71 -12.43 12.40
CA PRO A 520 17.45 -11.16 12.46
C PRO A 520 18.34 -10.99 11.23
N GLU A 521 18.72 -9.75 10.94
CA GLU A 521 19.72 -9.46 9.90
C GLU A 521 21.14 -9.73 10.42
N ASN A 522 22.03 -10.18 9.54
CA ASN A 522 23.42 -10.51 9.89
C ASN A 522 24.16 -9.26 10.42
N GLY A 523 24.71 -9.34 11.62
CA GLY A 523 25.40 -8.25 12.31
C GLY A 523 24.49 -7.20 12.98
N VAL A 524 23.16 -7.28 12.81
CA VAL A 524 22.20 -6.30 13.33
C VAL A 524 21.58 -6.80 14.64
N ARG A 525 21.42 -5.89 15.62
CA ARG A 525 20.70 -6.20 16.86
C ARG A 525 19.19 -6.09 16.62
N THR A 526 18.48 -7.20 16.78
CA THR A 526 17.03 -7.26 16.63
C THR A 526 16.37 -7.63 17.95
N THR A 527 15.39 -6.84 18.40
CA THR A 527 14.57 -7.13 19.58
C THR A 527 13.30 -7.86 19.16
N GLN A 528 13.07 -9.03 19.75
CA GLN A 528 11.91 -9.87 19.53
C GLN A 528 10.99 -9.82 20.75
N ARG A 529 9.69 -9.70 20.51
CA ARG A 529 8.63 -9.56 21.50
C ARG A 529 7.54 -10.59 21.24
N ILE A 530 7.44 -11.59 22.13
CA ILE A 530 6.60 -12.77 21.93
C ILE A 530 5.46 -12.79 22.95
N PRO A 531 4.20 -12.57 22.53
CA PRO A 531 3.04 -12.72 23.39
C PRO A 531 2.91 -14.14 23.96
N LEU A 532 2.59 -14.24 25.25
CA LEU A 532 2.36 -15.51 25.95
C LEU A 532 0.87 -15.83 26.03
N THR A 533 0.28 -15.98 24.85
CA THR A 533 -1.08 -16.45 24.61
C THR A 533 -1.05 -17.54 23.55
N GLU A 534 -2.03 -18.44 23.55
CA GLU A 534 -2.02 -19.63 22.70
C GLU A 534 -2.06 -19.34 21.19
N HIS A 535 -2.48 -18.15 20.78
CA HIS A 535 -2.80 -17.80 19.39
C HIS A 535 -1.62 -17.88 18.42
N LYS A 536 -0.40 -17.56 18.88
CA LYS A 536 0.82 -17.55 18.02
C LYS A 536 1.67 -18.81 18.16
N TRP A 537 1.33 -19.70 19.10
CA TRP A 537 2.12 -20.89 19.39
C TRP A 537 1.56 -22.12 18.66
N LYS A 538 2.44 -23.01 18.21
CA LYS A 538 2.11 -24.23 17.47
C LYS A 538 2.72 -25.45 18.15
N TYR A 539 2.12 -26.62 17.92
CA TYR A 539 2.67 -27.89 18.42
C TYR A 539 3.91 -28.27 17.60
N PHE A 540 5.03 -28.51 18.28
CA PHE A 540 6.26 -28.96 17.63
C PHE A 540 6.05 -30.35 17.00
N ASN A 541 6.55 -30.56 15.77
CA ASN A 541 6.36 -31.76 14.95
C ASN A 541 4.90 -32.12 14.58
N ALA A 542 3.97 -31.18 14.68
CA ALA A 542 2.61 -31.37 14.18
C ALA A 542 2.53 -31.05 12.68
N VAL A 543 1.81 -31.88 11.92
CA VAL A 543 1.48 -31.64 10.50
C VAL A 543 0.53 -30.45 10.33
N SER A 544 -0.14 -30.05 11.41
CA SER A 544 -1.17 -29.01 11.41
C SER A 544 -0.60 -27.67 11.88
N GLU A 545 -0.79 -26.62 11.08
CA GLU A 545 -0.43 -25.23 11.38
C GLU A 545 -1.36 -24.54 12.41
N LYS A 546 -2.32 -25.29 12.98
CA LYS A 546 -3.26 -24.79 13.99
C LYS A 546 -2.52 -24.33 15.25
N ALA A 547 -3.03 -23.23 15.82
CA ALA A 547 -2.60 -22.73 17.12
C ALA A 547 -2.81 -23.78 18.23
N VAL A 548 -1.97 -23.71 19.26
CA VAL A 548 -2.06 -24.56 20.45
C VAL A 548 -3.38 -24.30 21.16
N SER A 549 -3.96 -25.34 21.79
CA SER A 549 -5.15 -25.14 22.60
C SER A 549 -4.80 -24.36 23.88
N ARG A 550 -5.68 -23.48 24.35
CA ARG A 550 -5.46 -22.74 25.61
C ARG A 550 -5.20 -23.67 26.79
N ALA A 551 -5.90 -24.80 26.86
CA ALA A 551 -5.71 -25.79 27.92
C ALA A 551 -4.28 -26.37 27.92
N ASP A 552 -3.74 -26.71 26.75
CA ASP A 552 -2.38 -27.23 26.63
C ASP A 552 -1.33 -26.13 26.88
N PHE A 553 -1.57 -24.91 26.41
CA PHE A 553 -0.68 -23.76 26.68
C PHE A 553 -0.59 -23.49 28.19
N MET A 554 -1.73 -23.44 28.88
CA MET A 554 -1.79 -23.29 30.33
C MET A 554 -1.17 -24.48 31.07
N ALA A 555 -1.34 -25.71 30.56
CA ALA A 555 -0.69 -26.89 31.11
C ALA A 555 0.85 -26.77 31.01
N ILE A 556 1.38 -26.29 29.90
CA ILE A 556 2.83 -26.04 29.73
C ILE A 556 3.32 -24.98 30.73
N LEU A 557 2.62 -23.85 30.84
CA LEU A 557 2.96 -22.79 31.80
C LEU A 557 2.83 -23.23 33.27
N SER A 558 2.00 -24.22 33.58
CA SER A 558 1.88 -24.75 34.95
C SER A 558 3.16 -25.40 35.47
N ASN A 559 4.04 -25.85 34.57
CA ASN A 559 5.34 -26.43 34.90
C ASN A 559 6.27 -26.42 33.67
N VAL A 560 6.93 -25.29 33.44
CA VAL A 560 7.90 -25.12 32.36
C VAL A 560 9.19 -25.86 32.72
N GLU A 561 9.60 -26.79 31.85
CA GLU A 561 10.83 -27.56 31.99
C GLU A 561 12.03 -26.80 31.41
N TYR A 562 11.85 -26.23 30.21
CA TYR A 562 12.81 -25.32 29.61
C TYR A 562 12.16 -24.40 28.58
N ILE A 563 12.82 -23.27 28.36
CA ILE A 563 12.60 -22.37 27.22
C ILE A 563 13.96 -22.26 26.54
N ILE A 564 13.98 -22.45 25.22
CA ILE A 564 15.20 -22.33 24.42
C ILE A 564 14.94 -21.33 23.28
N ILE A 565 15.90 -20.42 23.07
CA ILE A 565 15.85 -19.37 22.04
C ILE A 565 16.97 -19.63 21.05
N LYS A 566 16.68 -19.65 19.76
CA LYS A 566 17.64 -19.97 18.72
C LYS A 566 18.81 -19.00 18.70
N ALA A 567 20.02 -19.59 18.66
CA ALA A 567 21.29 -18.89 18.63
C ALA A 567 21.90 -18.86 17.23
N SER A 568 21.65 -19.90 16.42
CA SER A 568 22.28 -20.04 15.10
C SER A 568 21.39 -19.58 13.95
N TYR A 569 21.87 -18.59 13.20
CA TYR A 569 21.24 -18.06 11.99
C TYR A 569 22.27 -18.04 10.86
N GLY A 570 21.78 -18.05 9.62
CA GLY A 570 22.64 -18.06 8.44
C GLY A 570 23.39 -19.38 8.21
N THR A 571 24.38 -19.33 7.32
CA THR A 571 25.28 -20.44 6.98
C THR A 571 26.64 -20.21 7.63
N ASP A 572 27.22 -21.25 8.25
CA ASP A 572 28.49 -21.19 8.99
C ASP A 572 28.52 -20.05 10.02
N LEU A 573 27.71 -20.22 11.08
CA LEU A 573 27.69 -19.32 12.23
C LEU A 573 29.09 -19.18 12.82
N GLN A 574 29.59 -17.95 12.91
CA GLN A 574 30.86 -17.65 13.56
C GLN A 574 30.63 -17.24 15.02
N GLN A 575 29.71 -16.30 15.22
CA GLN A 575 29.39 -15.77 16.53
C GLN A 575 27.88 -15.54 16.67
N SER A 576 27.35 -15.76 17.88
CA SER A 576 25.99 -15.40 18.24
C SER A 576 25.99 -14.65 19.54
N ARG A 577 25.28 -13.53 19.62
CA ARG A 577 25.14 -12.72 20.81
C ARG A 577 23.68 -12.74 21.25
N SER A 578 23.43 -13.28 22.43
CA SER A 578 22.19 -13.04 23.16
C SER A 578 22.35 -11.76 23.99
N VAL A 579 21.56 -10.75 23.65
CA VAL A 579 21.77 -9.36 24.07
C VAL A 579 20.83 -8.96 25.21
N SER A 580 21.45 -8.31 26.20
CA SER A 580 21.05 -7.50 27.37
C SER A 580 19.59 -7.19 27.78
N GLN A 581 18.55 -7.86 27.28
CA GLN A 581 17.15 -7.55 27.61
C GLN A 581 16.23 -8.78 27.69
N LEU A 582 16.80 -9.97 27.89
CA LEU A 582 16.01 -11.18 28.13
C LEU A 582 15.11 -10.98 29.35
N SER A 583 13.81 -10.93 29.11
CA SER A 583 12.80 -10.68 30.12
C SER A 583 11.54 -11.51 29.86
N LEU A 584 10.98 -12.07 30.92
CA LEU A 584 9.68 -12.74 30.90
C LEU A 584 8.73 -11.97 31.79
N CYS A 585 7.69 -11.35 31.23
CA CYS A 585 6.69 -10.63 32.00
C CYS A 585 5.79 -11.61 32.77
N VAL A 586 5.71 -11.43 34.08
CA VAL A 586 4.84 -12.17 35.01
C VAL A 586 4.04 -11.20 35.85
N CYS A 587 2.88 -11.62 36.35
CA CYS A 587 2.17 -10.88 37.37
C CYS A 587 2.76 -11.15 38.76
N GLU A 588 2.97 -10.08 39.54
CA GLU A 588 3.26 -10.14 40.98
C GLU A 588 2.32 -9.23 41.75
N CYS A 589 2.27 -9.37 43.08
CA CYS A 589 1.46 -8.47 43.89
C CYS A 589 1.95 -7.04 43.76
N ALA A 590 1.02 -6.11 43.56
CA ALA A 590 1.30 -4.68 43.51
C ALA A 590 1.95 -4.21 44.83
N PRO A 591 2.74 -3.13 44.81
CA PRO A 591 3.21 -2.51 46.05
C PRO A 591 2.02 -2.23 46.99
N GLY A 592 2.15 -2.68 48.25
CA GLY A 592 1.06 -2.62 49.23
C GLY A 592 0.11 -3.81 49.23
N TYR A 593 0.44 -4.88 48.50
CA TYR A 593 -0.24 -6.17 48.54
C TYR A 593 0.76 -7.29 48.82
N TYR A 594 0.31 -8.39 49.43
CA TYR A 594 1.11 -9.60 49.64
C TYR A 594 0.32 -10.86 49.24
N ARG A 595 1.04 -11.96 48.99
CA ARG A 595 0.45 -13.25 48.63
C ARG A 595 -0.17 -13.90 49.86
N GLN A 596 -1.47 -14.13 49.83
CA GLN A 596 -2.13 -14.78 50.97
C GLN A 596 -1.66 -16.25 51.11
N PRO A 597 -1.24 -16.70 52.30
CA PRO A 597 -0.83 -18.08 52.54
C PRO A 597 -1.96 -19.09 52.26
N VAL A 598 -1.63 -20.20 51.60
CA VAL A 598 -2.59 -21.29 51.30
C VAL A 598 -3.22 -21.88 52.57
N SER A 599 -2.55 -21.79 53.72
CA SER A 599 -3.05 -22.22 55.03
C SER A 599 -4.22 -21.40 55.56
N GLU A 600 -4.38 -20.13 55.15
CA GLU A 600 -5.45 -19.25 55.59
C GLU A 600 -6.68 -19.28 54.68
N LEU A 601 -6.55 -19.90 53.50
CA LEU A 601 -7.65 -20.14 52.58
C LEU A 601 -8.51 -21.29 53.12
N SER A 602 -9.62 -20.97 53.80
CA SER A 602 -10.62 -21.92 54.30
C SER A 602 -11.36 -22.64 53.17
N MET A 603 -10.68 -23.52 52.45
CA MET A 603 -11.23 -24.37 51.39
C MET A 603 -11.03 -25.84 51.79
N ARG A 604 -12.11 -26.52 52.21
CA ARG A 604 -12.13 -27.98 52.36
C ARG A 604 -12.31 -28.62 50.97
N GLY A 605 -11.35 -29.41 50.49
CA GLY A 605 -11.49 -30.25 49.27
C GLY A 605 -10.39 -30.06 48.21
N MET A 606 -10.56 -30.70 47.05
CA MET A 606 -9.64 -30.72 45.87
C MET A 606 -9.48 -29.38 45.13
N ASN A 607 -10.04 -28.27 45.64
CA ASN A 607 -10.01 -26.95 45.00
C ASN A 607 -9.00 -26.01 45.68
N ARG A 608 -7.72 -26.41 45.76
CA ARG A 608 -6.65 -25.47 46.15
C ARG A 608 -6.34 -24.56 44.96
N PRO A 609 -6.38 -23.23 45.11
CA PRO A 609 -6.07 -22.33 44.02
C PRO A 609 -4.60 -22.48 43.61
N LEU A 610 -4.35 -22.63 42.29
CA LEU A 610 -3.01 -22.74 41.71
C LEU A 610 -2.20 -21.44 41.82
N ILE A 611 -2.89 -20.32 42.07
CA ILE A 611 -2.33 -18.98 42.22
C ILE A 611 -2.84 -18.42 43.54
N GLN A 612 -1.93 -17.95 44.40
CA GLN A 612 -2.30 -17.28 45.65
C GLN A 612 -2.83 -15.87 45.35
N PRO A 613 -3.97 -15.46 45.94
CA PRO A 613 -4.49 -14.12 45.74
C PRO A 613 -3.60 -13.08 46.42
N CYS A 614 -3.52 -11.89 45.81
CA CYS A 614 -2.87 -10.73 46.41
C CYS A 614 -3.88 -9.98 47.28
N VAL A 615 -3.58 -9.83 48.56
CA VAL A 615 -4.43 -9.11 49.50
C VAL A 615 -3.71 -7.85 50.01
N PRO A 616 -4.42 -6.75 50.29
CA PRO A 616 -3.79 -5.53 50.78
C PRO A 616 -3.01 -5.78 52.07
N CYS A 617 -1.87 -5.10 52.22
CA CYS A 617 -1.06 -5.12 53.43
C CYS A 617 -1.90 -4.67 54.63
N ARG A 618 -1.92 -5.48 55.69
CA ARG A 618 -2.71 -5.24 56.90
C ARG A 618 -1.91 -4.48 57.96
N CYS A 619 -1.43 -3.30 57.60
CA CYS A 619 -0.51 -2.50 58.42
C CYS A 619 -1.20 -1.42 59.28
N ASN A 620 -2.48 -1.61 59.59
CA ASN A 620 -3.30 -0.66 60.36
C ASN A 620 -3.17 0.80 59.86
N ASN A 621 -3.00 1.05 58.56
CA ASN A 621 -2.78 2.39 57.99
C ASN A 621 -1.50 3.12 58.45
N HIS A 622 -0.54 2.39 59.02
CA HIS A 622 0.77 2.90 59.45
C HIS A 622 1.92 2.46 58.55
N SER A 623 1.67 1.61 57.56
CA SER A 623 2.58 1.38 56.44
C SER A 623 1.77 1.05 55.19
N LEU A 624 2.29 1.47 54.03
CA LEU A 624 1.76 1.11 52.72
C LEU A 624 2.54 -0.06 52.09
N ALA A 625 3.56 -0.60 52.78
CA ALA A 625 4.40 -1.67 52.27
C ALA A 625 4.48 -2.82 53.28
N CYS A 626 4.45 -4.03 52.75
CA CYS A 626 4.71 -5.24 53.51
C CYS A 626 5.50 -6.22 52.67
N ASP A 627 6.15 -7.18 53.32
CA ASP A 627 6.85 -8.27 52.67
C ASP A 627 5.88 -9.11 51.81
N LEU A 628 6.32 -9.44 50.59
CA LEU A 628 5.46 -10.02 49.55
C LEU A 628 4.92 -11.40 49.89
N ASP A 629 5.66 -12.19 50.69
CA ASP A 629 5.32 -13.58 51.00
C ASP A 629 4.74 -13.74 52.40
N THR A 630 5.23 -12.96 53.37
CA THR A 630 4.83 -13.05 54.78
C THR A 630 3.74 -12.06 55.18
N GLY A 631 3.59 -10.96 54.44
CA GLY A 631 2.68 -9.86 54.79
C GLY A 631 3.14 -9.00 55.97
N GLU A 632 4.38 -9.16 56.44
CA GLU A 632 4.93 -8.35 57.52
C GLU A 632 5.18 -6.90 57.06
N CYS A 633 4.66 -5.95 57.82
CA CYS A 633 4.74 -4.53 57.46
C CYS A 633 6.16 -4.00 57.53
N LEU A 634 6.58 -3.33 56.46
CA LEU A 634 7.90 -2.73 56.34
C LEU A 634 7.81 -1.24 56.68
N GLY A 635 8.71 -0.75 57.53
CA GLY A 635 8.81 0.68 57.86
C GLY A 635 7.56 1.28 58.51
N CYS A 636 7.12 0.74 59.65
CA CYS A 636 5.99 1.29 60.40
C CYS A 636 6.17 2.78 60.74
N GLN A 637 5.21 3.60 60.34
CA GLN A 637 5.17 5.05 60.51
C GLN A 637 4.34 5.45 61.74
N HIS A 638 4.27 6.75 62.05
CA HIS A 638 3.52 7.31 63.18
C HIS A 638 3.88 6.69 64.55
N ASN A 639 5.17 6.37 64.74
CA ASN A 639 5.70 5.78 65.97
C ASN A 639 5.02 4.47 66.37
N THR A 640 4.70 3.63 65.37
CA THR A 640 4.16 2.28 65.56
C THR A 640 5.22 1.21 65.31
N ALA A 641 4.97 -0.01 65.79
CA ALA A 641 5.85 -1.16 65.72
C ALA A 641 5.07 -2.48 65.70
N GLY A 642 5.80 -3.59 65.49
CA GLY A 642 5.25 -4.95 65.37
C GLY A 642 4.92 -5.33 63.92
N LYS A 643 4.65 -6.63 63.68
CA LYS A 643 4.46 -7.21 62.32
C LYS A 643 3.34 -6.57 61.49
N GLN A 644 2.39 -5.91 62.15
CA GLN A 644 1.23 -5.25 61.53
C GLN A 644 1.16 -3.76 61.89
N CYS A 645 2.23 -3.18 62.44
CA CYS A 645 2.24 -1.82 62.99
C CYS A 645 1.10 -1.57 64.01
N HIS A 646 0.76 -2.59 64.81
CA HIS A 646 -0.39 -2.58 65.74
C HIS A 646 -0.01 -2.17 67.18
N LEU A 647 1.28 -1.99 67.46
CA LEU A 647 1.80 -1.57 68.75
C LEU A 647 2.40 -0.17 68.62
N CYS A 648 2.44 0.61 69.69
CA CYS A 648 3.28 1.80 69.72
C CYS A 648 4.76 1.38 69.85
N ALA A 649 5.64 2.12 69.18
CA ALA A 649 7.07 1.94 69.29
C ALA A 649 7.54 2.20 70.74
N PRO A 650 8.69 1.63 71.16
CA PRO A 650 9.24 1.90 72.49
C PRO A 650 9.34 3.41 72.77
N GLY A 651 8.91 3.85 73.96
CA GLY A 651 8.84 5.27 74.33
C GLY A 651 7.57 5.99 73.92
N TYR A 652 6.60 5.29 73.30
CA TYR A 652 5.29 5.83 72.94
C TYR A 652 4.15 4.99 73.55
N TYR A 653 3.02 5.64 73.84
CA TYR A 653 1.80 4.99 74.33
C TYR A 653 0.57 5.44 73.55
N GLY A 654 -0.47 4.61 73.58
CA GLY A 654 -1.71 4.89 72.87
C GLY A 654 -2.41 3.64 72.40
N ARG A 655 -3.46 3.81 71.59
CA ARG A 655 -4.22 2.72 70.97
C ARG A 655 -4.18 2.89 69.46
N VAL A 656 -3.66 1.89 68.76
CA VAL A 656 -3.59 1.90 67.29
C VAL A 656 -5.00 1.66 66.71
N THR A 657 -5.50 2.65 65.98
CA THR A 657 -6.78 2.69 65.27
C THR A 657 -6.64 3.04 63.80
N GLY A 658 -5.43 3.39 63.35
CA GLY A 658 -5.07 3.81 62.00
C GLY A 658 -4.96 5.32 61.79
N SER A 659 -4.82 6.09 62.88
CA SER A 659 -4.63 7.54 62.88
C SER A 659 -3.18 7.91 63.16
N ILE A 660 -2.70 8.98 62.53
CA ILE A 660 -1.35 9.51 62.75
C ILE A 660 -1.07 9.93 64.21
N ARG A 661 -2.12 10.07 65.03
CA ARG A 661 -2.04 10.47 66.45
C ARG A 661 -2.22 9.31 67.43
N ASP A 662 -2.27 8.08 66.93
CA ASP A 662 -2.53 6.90 67.76
C ASP A 662 -1.49 6.68 68.85
N CYS A 663 -0.24 7.05 68.58
CA CYS A 663 0.89 6.87 69.50
C CYS A 663 1.51 8.23 69.88
N SER A 664 1.48 8.53 71.18
CA SER A 664 2.00 9.76 71.77
C SER A 664 3.28 9.48 72.57
N LEU A 665 4.22 10.41 72.55
CA LEU A 665 5.49 10.27 73.28
C LEU A 665 5.24 10.25 74.79
N CYS A 666 5.89 9.33 75.50
CA CYS A 666 5.88 9.27 76.96
C CYS A 666 6.61 10.48 77.56
N ALA A 667 5.97 11.25 78.43
CA ALA A 667 6.63 12.26 79.26
C ALA A 667 6.80 11.71 80.68
N CYS A 668 8.00 11.26 81.01
CA CYS A 668 8.29 10.58 82.27
C CYS A 668 9.35 11.34 83.09
N PRO A 669 9.10 12.55 83.61
CA PRO A 669 7.80 13.25 83.70
C PRO A 669 7.57 14.35 82.66
N LEU A 670 8.64 14.82 82.01
CA LEU A 670 8.61 15.85 80.96
C LEU A 670 9.19 15.29 79.66
N GLN A 671 8.82 15.86 78.51
CA GLN A 671 9.42 15.46 77.22
C GLN A 671 10.91 15.78 77.14
N SER A 672 11.36 16.87 77.78
CA SER A 672 12.78 17.27 77.79
C SER A 672 13.64 16.46 78.76
N ASN A 673 13.03 15.88 79.80
CA ASN A 673 13.70 15.16 80.88
C ASN A 673 12.94 13.86 81.18
N SER A 674 12.86 12.98 80.19
CA SER A 674 12.21 11.69 80.36
C SER A 674 13.19 10.68 80.96
N PHE A 675 12.88 10.19 82.15
CA PHE A 675 13.65 9.22 82.93
C PHE A 675 13.06 7.82 82.86
N SER A 676 12.29 7.51 81.81
CA SER A 676 11.85 6.15 81.50
C SER A 676 11.83 5.90 79.99
N PRO A 677 12.34 4.76 79.52
CA PRO A 677 12.33 4.42 78.10
C PRO A 677 10.98 3.87 77.62
N THR A 678 10.05 3.54 78.53
CA THR A 678 8.75 2.95 78.17
C THR A 678 7.64 3.43 79.09
N CYS A 679 6.43 3.53 78.54
CA CYS A 679 5.22 3.78 79.32
C CYS A 679 4.04 3.00 78.74
N VAL A 680 3.01 2.79 79.55
CA VAL A 680 1.82 2.01 79.17
C VAL A 680 0.57 2.81 79.47
N LEU A 681 -0.42 2.69 78.59
CA LEU A 681 -1.70 3.38 78.71
C LEU A 681 -2.49 2.81 79.91
N GLU A 682 -3.02 3.70 80.74
CA GLU A 682 -3.73 3.38 81.97
C GLU A 682 -4.92 4.32 82.12
N GLY A 683 -6.09 3.89 81.64
CA GLY A 683 -7.30 4.72 81.57
C GLY A 683 -7.49 5.42 80.22
N VAL A 684 -8.43 6.36 80.15
CA VAL A 684 -8.75 7.11 78.91
C VAL A 684 -7.84 8.33 78.84
N GLY A 685 -6.82 8.29 77.98
CA GLY A 685 -5.90 9.42 77.76
C GLY A 685 -4.83 9.61 78.83
N ASP A 686 -4.67 8.63 79.73
CA ASP A 686 -3.69 8.65 80.81
C ASP A 686 -2.74 7.44 80.69
N TYR A 687 -1.54 7.55 81.27
CA TYR A 687 -0.48 6.56 81.15
C TYR A 687 0.38 6.50 82.42
N ARG A 688 1.17 5.45 82.55
CA ARG A 688 2.21 5.33 83.58
C ARG A 688 3.52 4.86 82.97
N CYS A 689 4.62 5.39 83.49
CA CYS A 689 5.96 4.99 83.13
C CYS A 689 6.30 3.71 83.90
N ASN A 690 6.62 2.64 83.17
CA ASN A 690 6.75 1.30 83.75
C ASN A 690 8.20 0.85 83.93
N ALA A 691 9.17 1.69 83.56
CA ALA A 691 10.60 1.41 83.69
C ALA A 691 11.35 2.69 84.10
N CYS A 692 11.10 3.22 85.30
CA CYS A 692 11.85 4.39 85.77
C CYS A 692 13.35 4.07 85.90
N ASN A 693 14.20 5.00 85.47
CA ASN A 693 15.64 4.91 85.65
C ASN A 693 15.98 4.80 87.14
N PRO A 694 17.13 4.19 87.50
CA PRO A 694 17.58 4.12 88.89
C PRO A 694 17.65 5.53 89.52
N GLY A 695 17.10 5.67 90.74
CA GLY A 695 17.01 6.96 91.44
C GLY A 695 15.69 7.70 91.23
N TYR A 696 14.81 7.22 90.36
CA TYR A 696 13.52 7.84 90.04
C TYR A 696 12.37 6.90 90.37
N GLU A 697 11.28 7.45 90.91
CA GLU A 697 10.06 6.74 91.26
C GLU A 697 8.84 7.62 91.03
N GLY A 698 7.64 7.05 91.21
CA GLY A 698 6.38 7.72 90.91
C GLY A 698 5.75 7.21 89.62
N ARG A 699 4.55 7.70 89.31
CA ARG A 699 3.75 7.20 88.16
C ARG A 699 4.35 7.62 86.83
N TYR A 700 5.00 8.77 86.79
CA TYR A 700 5.69 9.36 85.67
C TYR A 700 7.19 9.53 85.94
N CYS A 701 7.75 8.80 86.92
CA CYS A 701 9.14 9.00 87.37
C CYS A 701 9.42 10.44 87.83
N GLU A 702 8.40 11.10 88.36
CA GLU A 702 8.37 12.52 88.72
C GLU A 702 9.04 12.83 90.06
N ARG A 703 9.42 11.80 90.81
CA ARG A 703 10.02 11.89 92.15
C ARG A 703 11.37 11.17 92.20
N CYS A 704 12.20 11.60 93.12
CA CYS A 704 13.41 10.87 93.47
C CYS A 704 13.08 9.74 94.44
N SER A 705 13.66 8.56 94.19
CA SER A 705 13.57 7.43 95.10
C SER A 705 14.36 7.69 96.38
N LEU A 706 14.10 6.90 97.42
CA LEU A 706 14.86 6.98 98.68
C LEU A 706 16.39 6.95 98.43
N GLY A 707 17.11 7.85 99.08
CA GLY A 707 18.57 8.03 98.86
C GLY A 707 18.94 8.94 97.70
N TYR A 708 17.97 9.61 97.05
CA TYR A 708 18.20 10.59 95.99
C TYR A 708 17.43 11.90 96.29
N TYR A 709 17.91 13.03 95.77
CA TYR A 709 17.27 14.34 95.91
C TYR A 709 17.27 15.14 94.59
N GLY A 710 16.35 16.10 94.49
CA GLY A 710 16.17 16.97 93.33
C GLY A 710 14.72 17.06 92.87
N ASN A 711 14.47 17.79 91.79
CA ASN A 711 13.13 17.92 91.19
C ASN A 711 13.12 17.51 89.71
N PRO A 712 12.77 16.25 89.37
CA PRO A 712 12.65 15.78 87.99
C PRO A 712 11.57 16.47 87.16
N SER A 713 10.60 17.12 87.81
CA SER A 713 9.45 17.75 87.14
C SER A 713 9.75 19.14 86.59
N GLU A 714 10.98 19.64 86.75
CA GLU A 714 11.43 20.91 86.19
C GLU A 714 12.33 20.71 84.95
N PRO A 715 12.29 21.62 83.96
CA PRO A 715 13.21 21.58 82.83
C PRO A 715 14.68 21.60 83.28
N GLY A 716 15.49 20.62 82.86
CA GLY A 716 16.87 20.41 83.32
C GLY A 716 17.04 19.73 84.69
N GLY A 717 15.96 19.55 85.46
CA GLY A 717 15.98 18.88 86.76
C GLY A 717 16.21 17.37 86.67
N LYS A 718 16.93 16.81 87.64
CA LYS A 718 17.31 15.38 87.72
C LYS A 718 17.48 14.95 89.17
N CYS A 719 17.36 13.65 89.43
CA CYS A 719 17.67 13.08 90.74
C CYS A 719 19.17 12.84 90.88
N GLN A 720 19.72 13.28 92.01
CA GLN A 720 21.11 13.10 92.39
C GLN A 720 21.17 12.23 93.65
N VAL A 721 22.18 11.37 93.74
CA VAL A 721 22.38 10.51 94.92
C VAL A 721 22.68 11.40 96.14
N CYS A 722 22.06 11.09 97.28
CA CYS A 722 22.38 11.71 98.57
C CYS A 722 23.84 11.40 98.94
N GLN A 723 24.63 12.42 99.26
CA GLN A 723 26.03 12.26 99.67
C GLN A 723 26.20 12.41 101.18
N CYS A 724 25.29 11.82 101.95
CA CYS A 724 25.33 11.89 103.41
C CYS A 724 26.56 11.18 103.96
N SER A 725 27.24 11.81 104.92
CA SER A 725 28.39 11.21 105.61
C SER A 725 27.96 9.96 106.38
N GLU A 726 28.56 8.81 106.07
CA GLU A 726 28.31 7.54 106.78
C GLU A 726 28.55 7.66 108.30
N THR A 727 29.49 8.51 108.71
CA THR A 727 29.86 8.71 110.11
C THR A 727 28.96 9.75 110.78
N GLY A 728 28.77 10.91 110.15
CA GLY A 728 28.09 12.06 110.75
C GLY A 728 26.58 12.12 110.55
N SER A 729 26.03 11.43 109.55
CA SER A 729 24.57 11.36 109.32
C SER A 729 23.92 10.23 110.11
N LEU A 730 22.66 10.44 110.52
CA LEU A 730 21.86 9.46 111.23
C LEU A 730 21.51 8.25 110.34
N HIS A 731 21.28 8.51 109.07
CA HIS A 731 20.96 7.55 108.00
C HIS A 731 21.41 8.13 106.64
N GLU A 732 21.57 7.29 105.62
CA GLU A 732 21.98 7.68 104.25
C GLU A 732 20.90 8.45 103.47
N VAL A 733 19.68 8.53 104.02
CA VAL A 733 18.56 9.28 103.42
C VAL A 733 18.72 10.77 103.71
N CYS A 734 18.73 11.58 102.65
CA CYS A 734 18.67 13.03 102.73
C CYS A 734 17.26 13.57 102.42
N ASP A 735 17.03 14.85 102.71
CA ASP A 735 15.81 15.55 102.32
C ASP A 735 15.64 15.54 100.79
N ALA A 736 14.48 15.09 100.31
CA ALA A 736 14.24 14.77 98.90
C ALA A 736 14.30 15.99 97.95
N GLN A 737 14.14 17.22 98.47
CA GLN A 737 14.22 18.44 97.65
C GLN A 737 15.56 19.15 97.79
N THR A 738 16.06 19.27 99.01
CA THR A 738 17.24 20.08 99.33
C THR A 738 18.54 19.29 99.37
N GLY A 739 18.46 17.95 99.46
CA GLY A 739 19.62 17.08 99.62
C GLY A 739 20.24 17.10 101.01
N LYS A 740 19.62 17.80 101.98
CA LYS A 740 20.18 17.99 103.32
C LYS A 740 20.05 16.73 104.16
N CYS A 741 21.15 16.29 104.74
CA CYS A 741 21.19 15.10 105.59
C CYS A 741 20.79 15.41 107.04
N VAL A 742 20.26 14.40 107.74
CA VAL A 742 19.96 14.51 109.18
C VAL A 742 21.21 14.14 109.96
N CYS A 743 21.79 15.09 110.69
CA CYS A 743 23.05 14.90 111.38
C CYS A 743 22.87 14.29 112.77
N LYS A 744 23.80 13.41 113.16
CA LYS A 744 23.93 12.92 114.54
C LYS A 744 24.29 14.09 115.47
N PRO A 745 23.96 14.02 116.77
CA PRO A 745 24.36 15.04 117.74
C PRO A 745 25.87 15.33 117.66
N GLY A 746 26.24 16.61 117.61
CA GLY A 746 27.63 17.06 117.48
C GLY A 746 28.13 17.24 116.03
N PHE A 747 27.40 16.75 115.02
CA PHE A 747 27.68 16.98 113.60
C PHE A 747 26.77 18.08 113.02
N THR A 748 27.27 18.83 112.04
CA THR A 748 26.58 19.90 111.31
C THR A 748 27.00 19.90 109.83
N GLY A 749 26.44 20.81 109.05
CA GLY A 749 26.68 20.91 107.61
C GLY A 749 25.59 20.24 106.78
N HIS A 750 25.63 20.43 105.46
CA HIS A 750 24.61 19.93 104.54
C HIS A 750 24.69 18.39 104.38
N LEU A 751 25.92 17.85 104.38
CA LEU A 751 26.21 16.42 104.28
C LEU A 751 26.54 15.78 105.65
N CYS A 752 26.46 16.53 106.74
CA CYS A 752 26.89 16.13 108.10
C CYS A 752 28.36 15.71 108.20
N ASP A 753 29.22 16.30 107.38
CA ASP A 753 30.66 16.07 107.31
C ASP A 753 31.47 16.99 108.24
N GLN A 754 30.81 17.92 108.92
CA GLN A 754 31.44 18.92 109.78
C GLN A 754 31.01 18.74 111.24
N CYS A 755 31.85 19.15 112.19
CA CYS A 755 31.46 19.21 113.60
C CYS A 755 30.72 20.51 113.90
N ALA A 756 29.65 20.42 114.70
CA ALA A 756 28.92 21.58 115.19
C ALA A 756 29.83 22.49 116.03
N ASP A 757 29.51 23.79 116.10
CA ASP A 757 30.30 24.75 116.88
C ASP A 757 30.62 24.19 118.28
N ARG A 758 31.90 24.28 118.67
CA ARG A 758 32.49 23.76 119.92
C ARG A 758 32.66 22.22 120.01
N HIS A 759 32.58 21.50 118.89
CA HIS A 759 32.92 20.08 118.80
C HIS A 759 34.15 19.87 117.89
N VAL A 760 35.02 18.91 118.23
CA VAL A 760 36.23 18.57 117.46
C VAL A 760 36.17 17.11 117.01
N LEU A 761 36.56 16.85 115.76
CA LEU A 761 36.53 15.52 115.17
C LEU A 761 37.62 14.63 115.80
N THR A 762 37.20 13.62 116.57
CA THR A 762 38.10 12.65 117.21
C THR A 762 37.57 11.23 116.94
N ASN A 763 38.37 10.36 116.31
CA ASN A 763 37.98 8.98 115.97
C ASN A 763 36.62 8.86 115.26
N ASN A 764 36.39 9.66 114.20
CA ASN A 764 35.13 9.71 113.45
C ASN A 764 33.87 10.06 114.28
N GLN A 765 34.05 10.67 115.45
CA GLN A 765 32.97 11.23 116.26
C GLN A 765 33.28 12.70 116.59
N CYS A 766 32.30 13.58 116.45
CA CYS A 766 32.42 14.95 116.90
C CYS A 766 32.15 15.00 118.40
N VAL A 767 33.21 15.21 119.19
CA VAL A 767 33.14 15.24 120.64
C VAL A 767 33.31 16.68 121.12
N CYS A 768 32.55 17.11 122.12
CA CYS A 768 32.72 18.44 122.73
C CYS A 768 34.16 18.60 123.25
N ASP A 769 34.82 19.68 122.87
CA ASP A 769 36.16 20.00 123.38
C ASP A 769 36.05 20.48 124.84
N TYR A 770 36.71 19.74 125.75
CA TYR A 770 36.73 19.99 127.19
C TYR A 770 37.38 21.34 127.58
N ILE A 771 37.96 22.07 126.62
CA ILE A 771 38.56 23.39 126.87
C ILE A 771 37.50 24.51 126.93
N HIS A 772 36.25 24.29 126.49
CA HIS A 772 35.17 25.30 126.55
C HIS A 772 33.81 24.79 127.09
N ASN A 773 33.82 24.21 128.30
CA ASN A 773 32.69 24.12 129.26
C ASN A 773 31.28 23.89 128.64
N CYS A 774 30.91 22.63 128.41
CA CYS A 774 29.50 22.21 128.30
C CYS A 774 29.04 21.57 129.61
N LEU A 775 28.60 22.39 130.57
CA LEU A 775 27.85 21.95 131.75
C LEU A 775 26.82 23.01 132.16
N LEU A 776 25.64 22.50 132.55
CA LEU A 776 24.38 23.15 132.96
C LEU A 776 23.41 23.32 131.77
N THR A 777 22.29 22.58 131.65
CA THR A 777 21.32 22.14 132.68
C THR A 777 20.41 21.10 131.98
N PHE A 778 20.07 19.92 132.50
CA PHE A 778 19.12 19.70 133.58
C PHE A 778 19.14 18.22 134.03
N PHE A 779 19.49 17.99 135.30
CA PHE A 779 18.82 16.95 136.07
C PHE A 779 17.39 17.43 136.35
N LYS A 780 16.39 16.75 135.77
CA LYS A 780 15.08 16.55 136.41
C LYS A 780 14.77 15.05 136.32
N ARG A 781 14.97 14.36 137.44
CA ARG A 781 14.36 13.05 137.72
C ARG A 781 12.95 13.31 138.25
N LEU A 782 11.93 12.83 137.54
CA LEU A 782 10.69 12.20 138.02
C LEU A 782 9.78 11.91 136.82
#